data_AF-A0A8J3HEH5-F1
#
_entry.id   AF-A0A8J3HEH5-F1
#
_cell.length_a   1.000
_cell.length_b   1.000
_cell.length_c   1.000
_cell.angle_alpha   90.00
_cell.angle_beta   90.00
_cell.angle_gamma   90.00
#
_symmetry.space_group_name_H-M   'P 1'
#
loop_
_entity.id
_entity.type
_entity.pdbx_description
1 polymer ?
#
loop_
_entity_poly.entity_id
_entity_poly.type
_entity_poly.pdbx_seq_one_letter_code
_entity_poly.pdbx_strand_id
1 'polypeptide(L)'
;MQPASLTDRLQLDCDVVVVGGGTAGTMAALSAAEHGARVIVLEKAHVRHSGALAMGMDGVNNAVIPGKAVPEDYVREITLANDGIVNQKTVYQTASRGYDMVRRLEGYGVKFEKDAYGEYAVRQVHRSGSYVLPMPEGRDIKKVLYRVLRERRMRDRIRIENRLMPVRVLTAGGRAAGVAALHTRTGEFATVSARAVILATGASGRLGLPASGYLYGTYENPTNAGDGHSMAYHAGAELSGIECFQINPLIKDYNGPACAYVANPFGGYQVNNRGQRFVDSDYWSGQMMAEVARELGTDRAPVYLKLTHLPEETISRLEAILHTTERPTRGTFHAGRGHDYRTHDVEMHISEIGLCGGHSASGVWVDEHGATTVPGLYAAGDLACVPHNYMIGAFVFGDLAGTHAAGLDTAAAPLPLDQIEAAHELVYRPLRNPDGLPQQQVEYKLRRFVNEYVAPPKSAAKLDLAVEAFERIRADIDRLGARTPHELMRCVEVTFIRDCAEMAARASLTRTESRWGLYHQRLDHTSRDDEQWLFHLNLRKGADGRMEFLKRPVADYLVPVDGFTPVAAPPQVLAAPVAAYRTAVTGPAARATTAKATRRLLEVVRLAEQDPALDAFEPYLADEDPEVRRTALVALVEAAPPGTPATLVRALSDQDQLVRAAAVAGLQELADVLPTGLALHTALGSTDPTVRAIGLDLLRLTGEGTAAQFRGCHADDDVEVRLKAVLGLVRLDDGAGLAQAAADPDREVRVAVAHGLRTVGAPEVLARLAVDAEPLVRAAAFASAAAGPDDTLTALALGAVADPAWQVRAGAAAALGPAAAAELTVLATDVNADVRKAAVRAMAPHRDLFAPALADALADGDADVRAYARHALGGTSHADARPGDRVAAP
;
A
#
# COMPACT_ATOMS: atom_id res chain seq x y z
N MET A 1 0.01 10.07 -36.40
CA MET A 1 -0.86 11.19 -35.98
C MET A 1 -0.13 12.49 -36.27
N GLN A 2 -0.80 13.52 -36.80
CA GLN A 2 -0.19 14.85 -36.97
C GLN A 2 -0.53 15.75 -35.77
N PRO A 3 0.37 16.67 -35.35
CA PRO A 3 0.05 17.66 -34.32
C PRO A 3 -1.15 18.51 -34.75
N ALA A 4 -2.10 18.74 -33.84
CA ALA A 4 -3.18 19.69 -34.11
C ALA A 4 -2.61 21.11 -34.26
N SER A 5 -3.16 21.93 -35.16
CA SER A 5 -2.76 23.35 -35.24
C SER A 5 -3.19 24.11 -33.99
N LEU A 6 -2.40 25.10 -33.57
CA LEU A 6 -2.76 26.02 -32.48
C LEU A 6 -4.05 26.80 -32.77
N THR A 7 -4.37 27.03 -34.05
CA THR A 7 -5.61 27.71 -34.49
C THR A 7 -6.84 26.85 -34.30
N ASP A 8 -6.68 25.53 -34.37
CA ASP A 8 -7.78 24.56 -34.40
C ASP A 8 -8.06 23.97 -33.00
N ARG A 9 -7.42 24.53 -31.96
CA ARG A 9 -7.59 24.10 -30.58
C ARG A 9 -9.02 24.35 -30.10
N LEU A 10 -9.52 23.47 -29.23
CA LEU A 10 -10.76 23.67 -28.51
C LEU A 10 -10.62 24.84 -27.52
N GLN A 11 -11.43 25.88 -27.68
CA GLN A 11 -11.41 27.05 -26.79
C GLN A 11 -12.68 27.06 -25.94
N LEU A 12 -12.51 27.06 -24.62
CA LEU A 12 -13.59 27.10 -23.64
C LEU A 12 -13.41 28.31 -22.71
N ASP A 13 -14.51 28.79 -22.14
CA ASP A 13 -14.51 29.82 -21.12
C ASP A 13 -15.44 29.45 -19.95
N CYS A 14 -15.09 29.91 -18.77
CA CYS A 14 -15.91 29.80 -17.56
C CYS A 14 -15.48 30.84 -16.53
N ASP A 15 -16.19 30.90 -15.41
CA ASP A 15 -15.80 31.77 -14.31
C ASP A 15 -14.76 31.07 -13.43
N VAL A 16 -14.97 29.78 -13.14
CA VAL A 16 -14.07 28.95 -12.35
C VAL A 16 -13.77 27.66 -13.10
N VAL A 17 -12.49 27.38 -13.37
CA VAL A 17 -12.07 26.07 -13.86
C VAL A 17 -11.52 25.24 -12.69
N VAL A 18 -12.09 24.05 -12.50
CA VAL A 18 -11.64 23.08 -11.51
C VAL A 18 -10.87 21.97 -12.20
N VAL A 19 -9.62 21.76 -11.81
CA VAL A 19 -8.72 20.78 -12.38
C VAL A 19 -8.63 19.58 -11.44
N GLY A 20 -9.26 18.48 -11.82
CA GLY A 20 -9.38 17.26 -11.01
C GLY A 20 -10.82 17.04 -10.55
N GLY A 21 -11.37 15.88 -10.91
CA GLY A 21 -12.72 15.44 -10.57
C GLY A 21 -12.77 14.58 -9.31
N GLY A 22 -11.75 14.64 -8.45
CA GLY A 22 -11.71 13.95 -7.16
C GLY A 22 -12.71 14.52 -6.15
N THR A 23 -12.51 14.19 -4.87
CA THR A 23 -13.39 14.62 -3.77
C THR A 23 -13.39 16.14 -3.59
N ALA A 24 -12.19 16.72 -3.43
CA ALA A 24 -12.01 18.16 -3.30
C ALA A 24 -12.54 18.92 -4.53
N GLY A 25 -12.19 18.47 -5.74
CA GLY A 25 -12.63 19.14 -6.97
C GLY A 25 -14.14 19.06 -7.19
N THR A 26 -14.78 17.94 -6.85
CA THR A 26 -16.25 17.84 -6.90
C THR A 26 -16.89 18.83 -5.93
N MET A 27 -16.39 18.91 -4.68
CA MET A 27 -16.93 19.85 -3.69
C MET A 27 -16.67 21.30 -4.07
N ALA A 28 -15.50 21.62 -4.64
CA ALA A 28 -15.19 22.94 -5.17
C ALA A 28 -16.13 23.35 -6.29
N ALA A 29 -16.42 22.44 -7.23
CA ALA A 29 -17.35 22.71 -8.32
C ALA A 29 -18.78 22.97 -7.82
N LEU A 30 -19.26 22.15 -6.87
CA LEU A 30 -20.57 22.34 -6.25
C LEU A 30 -20.65 23.69 -5.55
N SER A 31 -19.67 24.00 -4.71
CA SER A 31 -19.68 25.19 -3.88
C SER A 31 -19.51 26.46 -4.71
N ALA A 32 -18.67 26.45 -5.75
CA ALA A 32 -18.55 27.57 -6.68
C ALA A 32 -19.86 27.82 -7.45
N ALA A 33 -20.53 26.76 -7.91
CA ALA A 33 -21.80 26.86 -8.63
C ALA A 33 -22.97 27.32 -7.73
N GLU A 34 -23.00 26.88 -6.46
CA GLU A 34 -23.94 27.34 -5.44
C GLU A 34 -23.79 28.84 -5.16
N HIS A 35 -22.56 29.36 -5.28
CA HIS A 35 -22.26 30.79 -5.21
C HIS A 35 -22.35 31.51 -6.57
N GLY A 36 -22.99 30.88 -7.57
CA GLY A 36 -23.40 31.53 -8.81
C GLY A 36 -22.39 31.46 -9.96
N ALA A 37 -21.21 30.86 -9.80
CA ALA A 37 -20.22 30.75 -10.86
C ALA A 37 -20.64 29.75 -11.96
N ARG A 38 -20.28 30.02 -13.21
CA ARG A 38 -20.19 29.01 -14.28
C ARG A 38 -18.89 28.24 -14.13
N VAL A 39 -18.98 26.92 -13.99
CA VAL A 39 -17.86 26.06 -13.66
C VAL A 39 -17.57 25.07 -14.79
N ILE A 40 -16.31 24.92 -15.15
CA ILE A 40 -15.82 23.78 -15.95
C ILE A 40 -14.97 22.89 -15.05
N VAL A 41 -15.32 21.61 -14.93
CA VAL A 41 -14.50 20.58 -14.27
C VAL A 41 -13.74 19.81 -15.34
N LEU A 42 -12.41 19.87 -15.28
CA LEU A 42 -11.51 19.11 -16.14
C LEU A 42 -11.02 17.88 -15.39
N GLU A 43 -11.22 16.70 -15.98
CA GLU A 43 -10.80 15.43 -15.39
C GLU A 43 -10.12 14.58 -16.45
N LYS A 44 -8.87 14.18 -16.22
CA LYS A 44 -8.12 13.34 -17.17
C LYS A 44 -8.66 11.91 -17.30
N ALA A 45 -9.34 11.42 -16.28
CA ALA A 45 -10.04 10.15 -16.25
C ALA A 45 -11.54 10.36 -16.41
N HIS A 46 -12.33 9.96 -15.40
CA HIS A 46 -13.78 10.16 -15.39
C HIS A 46 -14.27 10.49 -13.98
N VAL A 47 -14.93 11.63 -13.79
CA VAL A 47 -15.29 12.21 -12.47
C VAL A 47 -16.05 11.25 -11.53
N ARG A 48 -16.81 10.30 -12.10
CA ARG A 48 -17.56 9.28 -11.35
C ARG A 48 -16.65 8.25 -10.65
N HIS A 49 -15.44 8.01 -11.18
CA HIS A 49 -14.53 6.94 -10.79
C HIS A 49 -13.04 7.40 -10.85
N SER A 50 -12.78 8.69 -10.63
CA SER A 50 -11.42 9.26 -10.59
C SER A 50 -11.04 9.75 -9.19
N GLY A 51 -9.76 10.07 -9.01
CA GLY A 51 -9.16 10.45 -7.73
C GLY A 51 -8.84 9.25 -6.85
N ALA A 52 -8.25 9.53 -5.67
CA ALA A 52 -7.86 8.51 -4.69
C ALA A 52 -9.06 7.69 -4.15
N LEU A 53 -10.27 8.25 -4.19
CA LEU A 53 -11.51 7.63 -3.71
C LEU A 53 -12.36 7.01 -4.83
N ALA A 54 -11.76 6.62 -5.96
CA ALA A 54 -12.48 6.08 -7.12
C ALA A 54 -13.41 4.88 -6.77
N MET A 55 -13.01 4.07 -5.78
CA MET A 55 -13.75 2.90 -5.27
C MET A 55 -14.44 3.15 -3.92
N GLY A 56 -14.41 4.40 -3.44
CA GLY A 56 -14.92 4.82 -2.13
C GLY A 56 -13.89 4.73 -1.01
N MET A 57 -14.36 4.78 0.23
CA MET A 57 -13.58 4.75 1.46
C MET A 57 -14.45 4.23 2.61
N ASP A 58 -13.88 3.53 3.58
CA ASP A 58 -14.63 2.89 4.67
C ASP A 58 -14.98 3.82 5.85
N GLY A 59 -14.37 5.01 5.92
CA GLY A 59 -14.66 5.99 6.95
C GLY A 59 -13.93 7.32 6.76
N VAL A 60 -14.21 8.27 7.64
CA VAL A 60 -13.46 9.53 7.77
C VAL A 60 -12.47 9.39 8.92
N ASN A 61 -11.17 9.58 8.67
CA ASN A 61 -10.13 9.35 9.68
C ASN A 61 -10.14 10.39 10.82
N ASN A 62 -10.48 11.64 10.50
CA ASN A 62 -10.28 12.80 11.36
C ASN A 62 -11.55 13.66 11.53
N ALA A 63 -12.69 13.03 11.84
CA ALA A 63 -13.94 13.75 12.06
C ALA A 63 -13.99 14.30 13.50
N VAL A 64 -13.95 15.63 13.65
CA VAL A 64 -14.22 16.29 14.93
C VAL A 64 -15.73 16.38 15.13
N ILE A 65 -16.27 15.54 16.02
CA ILE A 65 -17.71 15.49 16.33
C ILE A 65 -17.97 16.16 17.69
N PRO A 66 -18.91 17.12 17.78
CA PRO A 66 -19.30 17.74 19.03
C PRO A 66 -19.65 16.71 20.11
N GLY A 67 -19.15 16.92 21.33
CA GLY A 67 -19.33 16.00 22.46
C GLY A 67 -18.40 14.77 22.45
N LYS A 68 -17.61 14.56 21.38
CA LYS A 68 -16.58 13.50 21.30
C LYS A 68 -15.16 14.07 21.25
N ALA A 69 -14.97 15.18 20.54
CA ALA A 69 -13.72 15.92 20.49
C ALA A 69 -13.97 17.41 20.19
N VAL A 70 -12.98 18.26 20.46
CA VAL A 70 -13.00 19.68 20.09
C VAL A 70 -11.92 20.00 19.04
N PRO A 71 -12.12 21.04 18.20
CA PRO A 71 -11.15 21.41 17.16
C PRO A 71 -9.72 21.57 17.67
N GLU A 72 -9.56 22.13 18.87
CA GLU A 72 -8.26 22.42 19.48
C GLU A 72 -7.45 21.16 19.76
N ASP A 73 -8.10 20.05 20.14
CA ASP A 73 -7.43 18.77 20.38
C ASP A 73 -6.86 18.21 19.08
N TYR A 74 -7.65 18.25 18.01
CA TYR A 74 -7.19 17.84 16.69
C TYR A 74 -6.01 18.70 16.20
N VAL A 75 -6.11 20.03 16.32
CA VAL A 75 -5.00 20.92 15.91
C VAL A 75 -3.72 20.65 16.71
N ARG A 76 -3.84 20.39 18.02
CA ARG A 76 -2.70 20.04 18.87
C ARG A 76 -2.05 18.72 18.41
N GLU A 77 -2.83 17.68 18.19
CA GLU A 77 -2.32 16.38 17.72
C GLU A 77 -1.63 16.48 16.37
N ILE A 78 -2.21 17.18 15.39
CA ILE A 78 -1.58 17.35 14.07
C ILE A 78 -0.28 18.17 14.18
N THR A 79 -0.24 19.18 15.06
CA THR A 79 0.98 19.97 15.29
C THR A 79 2.09 19.10 15.89
N LEU A 80 1.77 18.24 16.87
CA LEU A 80 2.72 17.29 17.46
C LEU A 80 3.21 16.26 16.42
N ALA A 81 2.31 15.70 15.62
CA ALA A 81 2.63 14.73 14.57
C ALA A 81 3.56 15.30 13.49
N ASN A 82 3.60 16.62 13.33
CA ASN A 82 4.40 17.34 12.34
C ASN A 82 5.55 18.12 12.98
N ASP A 83 5.99 17.72 14.18
CA ASP A 83 7.14 18.31 14.88
C ASP A 83 7.10 19.85 14.90
N GLY A 84 5.91 20.43 15.12
CA GLY A 84 5.68 21.87 15.22
C GLY A 84 5.58 22.63 13.88
N ILE A 85 5.91 22.04 12.74
CA ILE A 85 5.91 22.76 11.45
C ILE A 85 4.55 22.61 10.77
N VAL A 86 3.59 23.45 11.18
CA VAL A 86 2.21 23.44 10.68
C VAL A 86 1.66 24.85 10.57
N ASN A 87 0.95 25.14 9.49
CA ASN A 87 0.05 26.30 9.45
C ASN A 87 -1.25 25.97 10.20
N GLN A 88 -1.31 26.29 11.49
CA GLN A 88 -2.48 25.92 12.30
C GLN A 88 -3.79 26.53 11.79
N LYS A 89 -3.75 27.66 11.08
CA LYS A 89 -4.96 28.28 10.51
C LYS A 89 -5.65 27.36 9.51
N THR A 90 -4.89 26.65 8.67
CA THR A 90 -5.46 25.74 7.66
C THR A 90 -5.97 24.45 8.31
N VAL A 91 -5.24 23.90 9.28
CA VAL A 91 -5.68 22.71 10.04
C VAL A 91 -6.95 23.01 10.84
N TYR A 92 -7.03 24.21 11.45
CA TYR A 92 -8.20 24.64 12.21
C TYR A 92 -9.46 24.78 11.33
N GLN A 93 -9.33 25.14 10.05
CA GLN A 93 -10.47 25.12 9.10
C GLN A 93 -11.06 23.71 8.96
N THR A 94 -10.20 22.70 8.77
CA THR A 94 -10.65 21.29 8.69
C THR A 94 -11.33 20.86 9.99
N ALA A 95 -10.73 21.20 11.13
CA ALA A 95 -11.21 20.85 12.46
C ALA A 95 -12.59 21.44 12.77
N SER A 96 -12.75 22.74 12.53
CA SER A 96 -13.96 23.50 12.87
C SER A 96 -15.11 23.25 11.89
N ARG A 97 -14.82 23.03 10.61
CA ARG A 97 -15.84 22.83 9.56
C ARG A 97 -16.16 21.37 9.28
N GLY A 98 -15.36 20.44 9.80
CA GLY A 98 -15.50 19.01 9.53
C GLY A 98 -16.89 18.48 9.88
N TYR A 99 -17.47 18.89 11.01
CA TYR A 99 -18.81 18.47 11.43
C TYR A 99 -19.91 18.93 10.46
N ASP A 100 -19.91 20.21 10.07
CA ASP A 100 -20.88 20.74 9.11
C ASP A 100 -20.73 20.07 7.73
N MET A 101 -19.50 19.71 7.37
CA MET A 101 -19.24 18.95 6.15
C MET A 101 -19.80 17.52 6.24
N VAL A 102 -19.65 16.83 7.36
CA VAL A 102 -20.28 15.51 7.60
C VAL A 102 -21.81 15.61 7.42
N ARG A 103 -22.44 16.62 8.02
CA ARG A 103 -23.88 16.87 7.85
C ARG A 103 -24.27 17.18 6.41
N ARG A 104 -23.47 17.96 5.68
CA ARG A 104 -23.69 18.25 4.26
C ARG A 104 -23.61 16.99 3.41
N LEU A 105 -22.65 16.11 3.69
CA LEU A 105 -22.50 14.82 3.02
C LEU A 105 -23.69 13.88 3.31
N GLU A 106 -24.19 13.84 4.55
CA GLU A 106 -25.44 13.14 4.86
C GLU A 106 -26.62 13.70 4.05
N GLY A 107 -26.71 15.02 3.90
CA GLY A 107 -27.72 15.68 3.06
C GLY A 107 -27.66 15.26 1.59
N TYR A 108 -26.48 14.86 1.09
CA TYR A 108 -26.31 14.29 -0.25
C TYR A 108 -26.69 12.80 -0.32
N GLY A 109 -26.84 12.12 0.81
CA GLY A 109 -27.15 10.70 0.91
C GLY A 109 -25.97 9.81 1.27
N VAL A 110 -24.86 10.37 1.79
CA VAL A 110 -23.78 9.59 2.40
C VAL A 110 -24.23 9.08 3.77
N LYS A 111 -23.91 7.83 4.12
CA LYS A 111 -24.31 7.23 5.40
C LYS A 111 -23.13 7.06 6.33
N PHE A 112 -23.23 7.60 7.54
CA PHE A 112 -22.26 7.41 8.62
C PHE A 112 -22.84 6.49 9.71
N GLU A 113 -21.98 5.70 10.35
CA GLU A 113 -22.37 4.80 11.44
C GLU A 113 -22.84 5.60 12.67
N LYS A 114 -23.98 5.22 13.24
CA LYS A 114 -24.58 5.81 14.44
C LYS A 114 -24.87 4.71 15.47
N ASP A 115 -24.81 5.06 16.74
CA ASP A 115 -25.16 4.15 17.83
C ASP A 115 -26.68 4.00 18.00
N ALA A 116 -27.10 3.19 18.99
CA ALA A 116 -28.51 2.94 19.27
C ALA A 116 -29.30 4.20 19.70
N TYR A 117 -28.62 5.28 20.07
CA TYR A 117 -29.21 6.56 20.45
C TYR A 117 -29.24 7.56 19.29
N GLY A 118 -28.68 7.20 18.13
CA GLY A 118 -28.61 8.05 16.94
C GLY A 118 -27.40 9.00 16.92
N GLU A 119 -26.45 8.84 17.83
CA GLU A 119 -25.21 9.62 17.88
C GLU A 119 -24.13 9.01 16.97
N TYR A 120 -23.21 9.83 16.43
CA TYR A 120 -22.16 9.31 15.56
C TYR A 120 -21.19 8.38 16.31
N ALA A 121 -20.97 7.19 15.75
CA ALA A 121 -20.12 6.16 16.33
C ALA A 121 -18.65 6.35 15.92
N VAL A 122 -17.91 7.19 16.66
CA VAL A 122 -16.48 7.44 16.43
C VAL A 122 -15.57 6.44 17.15
N ARG A 123 -14.46 6.06 16.52
CA ARG A 123 -13.45 5.12 17.06
C ARG A 123 -12.13 5.83 17.34
N GLN A 124 -11.38 5.32 18.32
CA GLN A 124 -10.07 5.83 18.71
C GLN A 124 -8.95 5.10 17.97
N VAL A 125 -8.11 5.87 17.28
CA VAL A 125 -6.83 5.41 16.68
C VAL A 125 -5.68 6.36 17.01
N HIS A 126 -5.99 7.61 17.32
CA HIS A 126 -5.03 8.62 17.75
C HIS A 126 -4.67 8.43 19.23
N ARG A 127 -3.52 8.99 19.64
CA ARG A 127 -3.07 9.00 21.04
C ARG A 127 -4.09 9.66 21.96
N SER A 128 -4.77 10.69 21.46
CA SER A 128 -5.91 11.33 22.12
C SER A 128 -7.11 11.38 21.18
N GLY A 129 -8.32 11.26 21.73
CA GLY A 129 -9.58 11.48 21.00
C GLY A 129 -10.03 10.34 20.08
N SER A 130 -11.36 10.29 19.85
CA SER A 130 -12.01 9.37 18.92
C SER A 130 -12.47 10.15 17.68
N TYR A 131 -11.79 9.94 16.55
CA TYR A 131 -12.02 10.72 15.33
C TYR A 131 -12.45 9.89 14.13
N VAL A 132 -12.25 8.57 14.16
CA VAL A 132 -12.54 7.72 13.01
C VAL A 132 -14.04 7.48 12.95
N LEU A 133 -14.71 8.03 11.94
CA LEU A 133 -16.15 7.89 11.72
C LEU A 133 -16.41 6.92 10.56
N PRO A 134 -16.88 5.69 10.83
CA PRO A 134 -17.15 4.70 9.78
C PRO A 134 -18.27 5.12 8.83
N MET A 135 -18.17 4.66 7.58
CA MET A 135 -19.09 4.94 6.48
C MET A 135 -19.54 3.61 5.84
N PRO A 136 -20.58 2.94 6.38
CA PRO A 136 -20.98 1.58 5.97
C PRO A 136 -21.27 1.40 4.46
N GLU A 137 -21.69 2.47 3.77
CA GLU A 137 -21.95 2.47 2.31
C GLU A 137 -20.93 3.32 1.54
N GLY A 138 -19.73 3.45 2.08
CA GLY A 138 -18.73 4.41 1.60
C GLY A 138 -18.19 4.16 0.20
N ARG A 139 -18.34 2.93 -0.32
CA ARG A 139 -18.05 2.58 -1.73
C ARG A 139 -18.77 3.45 -2.76
N ASP A 140 -19.92 4.04 -2.38
CA ASP A 140 -20.80 4.76 -3.29
C ASP A 140 -20.64 6.30 -3.22
N ILE A 141 -19.75 6.84 -2.37
CA ILE A 141 -19.59 8.28 -2.16
C ILE A 141 -19.38 9.07 -3.46
N LYS A 142 -18.54 8.57 -4.38
CA LYS A 142 -18.31 9.22 -5.67
C LYS A 142 -19.55 9.20 -6.58
N LYS A 143 -20.38 8.16 -6.50
CA LYS A 143 -21.64 8.07 -7.25
C LYS A 143 -22.68 9.02 -6.67
N VAL A 144 -22.73 9.17 -5.34
CA VAL A 144 -23.56 10.15 -4.64
C VAL A 144 -23.21 11.56 -5.10
N LEU A 145 -21.93 11.95 -5.00
CA LEU A 145 -21.47 13.26 -5.45
C LEU A 145 -21.73 13.51 -6.94
N TYR A 146 -21.51 12.50 -7.79
CA TYR A 146 -21.83 12.59 -9.21
C TYR A 146 -23.31 12.83 -9.47
N ARG A 147 -24.21 12.20 -8.68
CA ARG A 147 -25.65 12.45 -8.77
C ARG A 147 -25.97 13.91 -8.45
N VAL A 148 -25.39 14.47 -7.39
CA VAL A 148 -25.58 15.87 -7.00
C VAL A 148 -25.10 16.82 -8.10
N LEU A 149 -23.92 16.58 -8.69
CA LEU A 149 -23.40 17.34 -9.83
C LEU A 149 -24.33 17.31 -11.06
N ARG A 150 -25.15 16.25 -11.20
CA ARG A 150 -26.08 16.07 -12.33
C ARG A 150 -27.51 16.49 -12.03
N GLU A 151 -27.81 16.95 -10.82
CA GLU A 151 -29.09 17.58 -10.50
C GLU A 151 -29.35 18.78 -11.43
N ARG A 152 -30.61 19.03 -11.79
CA ARG A 152 -30.98 20.12 -12.72
C ARG A 152 -30.43 21.47 -12.28
N ARG A 153 -30.48 21.77 -10.97
CA ARG A 153 -29.96 23.04 -10.41
C ARG A 153 -28.45 23.23 -10.61
N MET A 154 -27.69 22.13 -10.68
CA MET A 154 -26.22 22.16 -10.76
C MET A 154 -25.73 22.00 -12.20
N ARG A 155 -26.37 21.12 -12.99
CA ARG A 155 -25.92 20.79 -14.35
C ARG A 155 -25.91 21.99 -15.31
N ASP A 156 -26.76 22.99 -15.05
CA ASP A 156 -26.86 24.19 -15.89
C ASP A 156 -25.70 25.16 -15.60
N ARG A 157 -25.01 25.00 -14.46
CA ARG A 157 -23.84 25.78 -14.04
C ARG A 157 -22.53 25.03 -14.16
N ILE A 158 -22.55 23.69 -14.07
CA ILE A 158 -21.35 22.84 -14.05
C ILE A 158 -21.26 22.01 -15.32
N ARG A 159 -20.26 22.33 -16.14
CA ARG A 159 -19.83 21.52 -17.28
C ARG A 159 -18.70 20.59 -16.87
N ILE A 160 -18.79 19.31 -17.21
CA ILE A 160 -17.77 18.30 -16.89
C ILE A 160 -17.14 17.83 -18.20
N GLU A 161 -15.83 18.00 -18.32
CA GLU A 161 -15.00 17.52 -19.42
C GLU A 161 -14.11 16.39 -18.93
N ASN A 162 -14.61 15.16 -19.12
CA ASN A 162 -13.82 13.96 -18.86
C ASN A 162 -12.81 13.75 -19.99
N ARG A 163 -11.70 13.07 -19.66
CA ARG A 163 -10.57 12.80 -20.57
C ARG A 163 -9.83 14.04 -21.05
N LEU A 164 -10.06 15.22 -20.49
CA LEU A 164 -9.31 16.43 -20.79
C LEU A 164 -8.28 16.67 -19.68
N MET A 165 -7.01 16.36 -19.93
CA MET A 165 -5.91 16.45 -18.95
C MET A 165 -5.22 17.82 -19.04
N PRO A 166 -5.32 18.68 -18.01
CA PRO A 166 -4.56 19.92 -17.99
C PRO A 166 -3.06 19.64 -17.89
N VAL A 167 -2.26 20.44 -18.61
CA VAL A 167 -0.80 20.31 -18.68
C VAL A 167 -0.06 21.53 -18.16
N ARG A 168 -0.71 22.70 -18.19
CA ARG A 168 -0.19 23.97 -17.68
C ARG A 168 -1.32 24.86 -17.16
N VAL A 169 -1.06 25.56 -16.07
CA VAL A 169 -1.80 26.77 -15.69
C VAL A 169 -1.18 27.93 -16.45
N LEU A 170 -2.02 28.73 -17.10
CA LEU A 170 -1.61 29.91 -17.86
C LEU A 170 -1.73 31.14 -16.96
N THR A 171 -0.70 31.99 -16.95
CA THR A 171 -0.64 33.17 -16.08
C THR A 171 -0.45 34.45 -16.88
N ALA A 172 -1.22 35.49 -16.57
CA ALA A 172 -1.13 36.80 -17.21
C ALA A 172 -1.07 37.88 -16.13
N GLY A 173 -0.06 38.77 -16.17
CA GLY A 173 0.11 39.79 -15.13
C GLY A 173 0.31 39.21 -13.72
N GLY A 174 0.98 38.05 -13.62
CA GLY A 174 1.27 37.38 -12.33
C GLY A 174 0.08 36.68 -11.69
N ARG A 175 -1.09 36.62 -12.33
CA ARG A 175 -2.29 35.91 -11.86
C ARG A 175 -2.65 34.74 -12.78
N ALA A 176 -3.38 33.76 -12.26
CA ALA A 176 -3.95 32.71 -13.09
C ALA A 176 -5.01 33.27 -14.05
N ALA A 177 -4.95 32.84 -15.31
CA ALA A 177 -5.85 33.25 -16.39
C ALA A 177 -6.61 32.07 -17.01
N GLY A 178 -6.15 30.83 -16.77
CA GLY A 178 -6.75 29.64 -17.37
C GLY A 178 -5.81 28.44 -17.38
N VAL A 179 -6.12 27.46 -18.21
CA VAL A 179 -5.33 26.23 -18.36
C VAL A 179 -5.23 25.80 -19.82
N ALA A 180 -4.13 25.14 -20.16
CA ALA A 180 -3.97 24.37 -21.40
C ALA A 180 -4.12 22.88 -21.10
N ALA A 181 -4.73 22.11 -21.99
CA ALA A 181 -5.06 20.71 -21.77
C ALA A 181 -4.95 19.85 -23.04
N LEU A 182 -4.78 18.55 -22.83
CA LEU A 182 -4.74 17.51 -23.86
C LEU A 182 -5.90 16.54 -23.65
N HIS A 183 -6.70 16.29 -24.68
CA HIS A 183 -7.71 15.24 -24.63
C HIS A 183 -7.05 13.86 -24.78
N THR A 184 -7.06 13.07 -23.72
CA THR A 184 -6.28 11.83 -23.57
C THR A 184 -6.68 10.69 -24.52
N ARG A 185 -7.83 10.83 -25.21
CA ARG A 185 -8.31 9.85 -26.20
C ARG A 185 -8.18 10.30 -27.64
N THR A 186 -8.43 11.57 -27.94
CA THR A 186 -8.43 12.09 -29.32
C THR A 186 -7.12 12.77 -29.68
N GLY A 187 -6.34 13.19 -28.67
CA GLY A 187 -5.14 13.98 -28.88
C GLY A 187 -5.44 15.46 -29.17
N GLU A 188 -6.68 15.91 -29.03
CA GLU A 188 -7.08 17.31 -29.25
C GLU A 188 -6.48 18.23 -28.17
N PHE A 189 -5.97 19.38 -28.58
CA PHE A 189 -5.46 20.41 -27.68
C PHE A 189 -6.57 21.39 -27.33
N ALA A 190 -6.65 21.78 -26.06
CA ALA A 190 -7.66 22.70 -25.57
C ALA A 190 -7.07 23.80 -24.68
N THR A 191 -7.72 24.94 -24.65
CA THR A 191 -7.46 26.03 -23.70
C THR A 191 -8.76 26.45 -23.03
N VAL A 192 -8.74 26.63 -21.72
CA VAL A 192 -9.87 27.11 -20.93
C VAL A 192 -9.49 28.43 -20.29
N SER A 193 -10.19 29.51 -20.63
CA SER A 193 -10.06 30.81 -19.96
C SER A 193 -10.95 30.86 -18.71
N ALA A 194 -10.42 31.36 -17.60
CA ALA A 194 -11.15 31.51 -16.35
C ALA A 194 -10.59 32.65 -15.49
N ARG A 195 -11.43 33.29 -14.67
CA ARG A 195 -10.95 34.25 -13.66
C ARG A 195 -10.28 33.57 -12.47
N ALA A 196 -10.62 32.30 -12.22
CA ALA A 196 -10.06 31.47 -11.15
C ALA A 196 -9.77 30.04 -11.63
N VAL A 197 -8.66 29.48 -11.14
CA VAL A 197 -8.25 28.09 -11.38
C VAL A 197 -8.11 27.38 -10.03
N ILE A 198 -8.78 26.25 -9.85
CA ILE A 198 -8.68 25.42 -8.64
C ILE A 198 -7.98 24.10 -9.01
N LEU A 199 -6.79 23.85 -8.46
CA LEU A 199 -6.07 22.60 -8.62
C LEU A 199 -6.49 21.60 -7.51
N ALA A 200 -7.10 20.50 -7.91
CA ALA A 200 -7.57 19.41 -7.04
C ALA A 200 -7.17 18.03 -7.62
N THR A 201 -5.92 17.93 -8.07
CA THR A 201 -5.40 16.78 -8.83
C THR A 201 -4.94 15.60 -7.97
N GLY A 202 -4.94 15.76 -6.65
CA GLY A 202 -4.44 14.75 -5.70
C GLY A 202 -2.91 14.74 -5.56
N ALA A 203 -2.40 13.65 -4.99
CA ALA A 203 -0.98 13.43 -4.68
C ALA A 203 -0.08 13.29 -5.93
N SER A 204 1.23 13.25 -5.70
CA SER A 204 2.23 12.71 -6.63
C SER A 204 2.59 11.28 -6.21
N GLY A 205 1.70 10.35 -6.54
CA GLY A 205 1.79 8.94 -6.15
C GLY A 205 2.75 8.11 -6.98
N ARG A 206 2.96 8.50 -8.25
CA ARG A 206 3.96 7.88 -9.14
C ARG A 206 5.34 8.53 -9.04
N LEU A 207 5.67 9.11 -7.89
CA LEU A 207 7.00 9.63 -7.61
C LEU A 207 7.99 8.48 -7.37
N GLY A 208 7.74 7.63 -6.36
CA GLY A 208 8.50 6.42 -6.11
C GLY A 208 8.12 5.27 -7.05
N LEU A 209 8.98 4.26 -7.12
CA LEU A 209 8.76 3.01 -7.86
C LEU A 209 8.28 1.91 -6.89
N PRO A 210 7.19 1.18 -7.19
CA PRO A 210 6.73 0.10 -6.33
C PRO A 210 7.63 -1.14 -6.41
N ALA A 211 7.75 -1.84 -5.29
CA ALA A 211 8.48 -3.10 -5.15
C ALA A 211 7.74 -4.32 -5.73
N SER A 212 6.50 -4.16 -6.20
CA SER A 212 5.70 -5.26 -6.75
C SER A 212 6.11 -5.70 -8.17
N GLY A 213 7.09 -5.04 -8.78
CA GLY A 213 7.45 -5.27 -10.20
C GLY A 213 6.50 -4.66 -11.24
N TYR A 214 5.40 -4.01 -10.84
CA TYR A 214 4.44 -3.39 -11.76
C TYR A 214 4.57 -1.86 -11.77
N LEU A 215 4.96 -1.26 -12.90
CA LEU A 215 5.20 0.20 -13.00
C LEU A 215 4.03 1.07 -12.50
N TYR A 216 2.79 0.64 -12.76
CA TYR A 216 1.56 1.34 -12.37
C TYR A 216 0.87 0.73 -11.15
N GLY A 217 1.49 -0.25 -10.50
CA GLY A 217 1.01 -0.81 -9.26
C GLY A 217 1.41 0.07 -8.09
N THR A 218 0.80 1.22 -7.92
CA THR A 218 1.11 2.15 -6.81
C THR A 218 0.01 2.13 -5.75
N TYR A 219 0.35 2.51 -4.51
CA TYR A 219 -0.61 2.76 -3.44
C TYR A 219 -1.67 3.80 -3.84
N GLU A 220 -1.20 4.94 -4.33
CA GLU A 220 -2.03 6.01 -4.87
C GLU A 220 -2.59 5.63 -6.23
N ASN A 221 -3.65 6.31 -6.65
CA ASN A 221 -4.25 6.08 -7.96
C ASN A 221 -3.17 6.23 -9.06
N PRO A 222 -3.03 5.28 -10.01
CA PRO A 222 -1.98 5.33 -11.04
C PRO A 222 -2.07 6.54 -11.98
N THR A 223 -3.17 7.28 -11.92
CA THR A 223 -3.30 8.55 -12.62
C THR A 223 -2.59 9.69 -11.87
N ASN A 224 -2.23 9.59 -10.59
CA ASN A 224 -1.55 10.62 -9.82
C ASN A 224 -0.05 10.75 -10.13
N ALA A 225 0.26 11.46 -11.22
CA ALA A 225 1.62 11.67 -11.74
C ALA A 225 2.33 12.94 -11.20
N GLY A 226 1.71 13.68 -10.28
CA GLY A 226 2.25 14.97 -9.81
C GLY A 226 2.00 16.15 -10.77
N ASP A 227 1.00 16.05 -11.64
CA ASP A 227 0.59 17.10 -12.58
C ASP A 227 0.24 18.42 -11.89
N GLY A 228 -0.55 18.40 -10.82
CA GLY A 228 -0.86 19.62 -10.05
C GLY A 228 0.35 20.28 -9.41
N HIS A 229 1.31 19.48 -8.91
CA HIS A 229 2.55 19.99 -8.30
C HIS A 229 3.41 20.69 -9.37
N SER A 230 3.62 20.04 -10.52
CA SER A 230 4.31 20.62 -11.67
C SER A 230 3.60 21.89 -12.17
N MET A 231 2.29 21.84 -12.37
CA MET A 231 1.52 23.01 -12.83
C MET A 231 1.59 24.19 -11.87
N ALA A 232 1.49 23.97 -10.56
CA ALA A 232 1.60 25.02 -9.55
C ALA A 232 3.01 25.65 -9.55
N TYR A 233 4.06 24.82 -9.58
CA TYR A 233 5.45 25.30 -9.67
C TYR A 233 5.68 26.14 -10.93
N HIS A 234 5.20 25.67 -12.08
CA HIS A 234 5.34 26.39 -13.35
C HIS A 234 4.51 27.68 -13.41
N ALA A 235 3.42 27.77 -12.65
CA ALA A 235 2.64 29.01 -12.49
C ALA A 235 3.30 30.03 -11.55
N GLY A 236 4.37 29.65 -10.84
CA GLY A 236 5.05 30.49 -9.86
C GLY A 236 4.46 30.41 -8.45
N ALA A 237 3.58 29.43 -8.18
CA ALA A 237 3.08 29.20 -6.82
C ALA A 237 4.20 28.66 -5.93
N GLU A 238 4.12 29.00 -4.64
CA GLU A 238 4.96 28.36 -3.63
C GLU A 238 4.43 26.97 -3.31
N LEU A 239 5.35 26.01 -3.18
CA LEU A 239 5.12 24.68 -2.64
C LEU A 239 5.91 24.56 -1.33
N SER A 240 5.43 23.76 -0.38
CA SER A 240 6.07 23.61 0.92
C SER A 240 6.15 22.15 1.35
N GLY A 241 7.10 21.85 2.24
CA GLY A 241 7.28 20.54 2.83
C GLY A 241 7.56 19.44 1.81
N ILE A 242 8.06 19.79 0.62
CA ILE A 242 8.28 18.85 -0.48
C ILE A 242 9.31 17.78 -0.12
N GLU A 243 10.16 18.04 0.87
CA GLU A 243 11.11 17.10 1.48
C GLU A 243 10.50 16.13 2.51
N CYS A 244 9.23 16.33 2.91
CA CYS A 244 8.47 15.52 3.87
C CYS A 244 7.56 14.53 3.13
N PHE A 245 8.09 13.35 2.82
CA PHE A 245 7.43 12.41 1.92
C PHE A 245 6.30 11.63 2.60
N GLN A 246 5.28 11.29 1.83
CA GLN A 246 4.32 10.26 2.21
C GLN A 246 4.99 8.88 2.08
N ILE A 247 4.97 8.11 3.17
CA ILE A 247 5.49 6.75 3.24
C ILE A 247 4.50 5.88 3.97
N ASN A 248 4.21 4.72 3.38
CA ASN A 248 3.05 3.93 3.71
C ASN A 248 3.41 2.47 4.01
N PRO A 249 2.84 1.85 5.05
CA PRO A 249 2.91 0.40 5.19
C PRO A 249 1.92 -0.25 4.22
N LEU A 250 2.46 -1.02 3.28
CA LEU A 250 1.70 -1.72 2.26
C LEU A 250 1.71 -3.22 2.54
N ILE A 251 0.77 -3.94 1.93
CA ILE A 251 0.83 -5.40 1.89
C ILE A 251 1.97 -5.78 0.94
N LYS A 252 2.80 -6.77 1.31
CA LYS A 252 3.87 -7.22 0.43
C LYS A 252 3.32 -7.86 -0.85
N ASP A 253 3.99 -7.58 -1.98
CA ASP A 253 3.58 -8.02 -3.32
C ASP A 253 2.18 -7.53 -3.76
N TYR A 254 1.61 -6.55 -3.05
CA TYR A 254 0.31 -5.97 -3.35
C TYR A 254 0.34 -4.46 -3.25
N ASN A 255 -0.28 -3.81 -4.22
CA ASN A 255 -0.27 -2.35 -4.31
C ASN A 255 -1.53 -1.77 -3.69
N GLY A 256 -1.59 -1.88 -2.36
CA GLY A 256 -2.64 -1.29 -1.56
C GLY A 256 -2.24 -1.23 -0.08
N PRO A 257 -2.94 -0.39 0.70
CA PRO A 257 -2.66 -0.23 2.12
C PRO A 257 -2.75 -1.55 2.86
N ALA A 258 -1.89 -1.74 3.86
CA ALA A 258 -2.11 -2.78 4.87
C ALA A 258 -3.47 -2.60 5.59
N CYS A 259 -3.98 -1.34 5.61
CA CYS A 259 -5.23 -0.91 6.25
C CYS A 259 -5.25 -1.15 7.76
N ALA A 260 -4.12 -0.86 8.43
CA ALA A 260 -4.03 -0.89 9.89
C ALA A 260 -5.09 0.00 10.56
N TYR A 261 -5.45 1.17 9.99
CA TYR A 261 -6.55 2.01 10.49
C TYR A 261 -7.90 1.31 10.57
N VAL A 262 -8.13 0.31 9.72
CA VAL A 262 -9.34 -0.50 9.73
C VAL A 262 -9.17 -1.66 10.71
N ALA A 263 -8.07 -2.41 10.60
CA ALA A 263 -7.83 -3.60 11.40
C ALA A 263 -7.60 -3.33 12.89
N ASN A 264 -6.89 -2.24 13.24
CA ASN A 264 -6.49 -1.95 14.60
C ASN A 264 -7.67 -1.69 15.55
N PRO A 265 -8.71 -0.91 15.17
CA PRO A 265 -9.94 -0.80 15.96
C PRO A 265 -10.68 -2.12 16.20
N PHE A 266 -10.41 -3.15 15.39
CA PHE A 266 -10.97 -4.50 15.56
C PHE A 266 -10.01 -5.45 16.29
N GLY A 267 -8.89 -4.96 16.81
CA GLY A 267 -7.92 -5.73 17.59
C GLY A 267 -6.72 -6.26 16.79
N GLY A 268 -6.60 -5.94 15.50
CA GLY A 268 -5.38 -6.20 14.73
C GLY A 268 -4.21 -5.33 15.20
N TYR A 269 -2.98 -5.76 14.96
CA TYR A 269 -1.79 -4.96 15.29
C TYR A 269 -0.54 -5.41 14.53
N GLN A 270 0.47 -4.54 14.46
CA GLN A 270 1.73 -4.85 13.77
C GLN A 270 2.67 -5.68 14.67
N VAL A 271 3.20 -6.77 14.12
CA VAL A 271 4.17 -7.66 14.79
C VAL A 271 5.34 -7.99 13.88
N ASN A 272 6.45 -8.40 14.48
CA ASN A 272 7.62 -8.92 13.77
C ASN A 272 7.54 -10.45 13.60
N ASN A 273 8.58 -11.07 13.02
CA ASN A 273 8.64 -12.52 12.79
C ASN A 273 8.63 -13.38 14.09
N ARG A 274 8.82 -12.75 15.26
CA ARG A 274 8.72 -13.39 16.59
C ARG A 274 7.34 -13.19 17.23
N GLY A 275 6.39 -12.59 16.52
CA GLY A 275 5.06 -12.24 17.04
C GLY A 275 5.07 -11.07 18.04
N GLN A 276 6.18 -10.34 18.16
CA GLN A 276 6.30 -9.23 19.10
C GLN A 276 5.80 -7.93 18.46
N ARG A 277 4.95 -7.19 19.18
CA ARG A 277 4.58 -5.83 18.80
C ARG A 277 5.79 -4.90 18.96
N PHE A 278 6.03 -4.06 17.95
CA PHE A 278 7.19 -3.16 17.90
C PHE A 278 6.83 -1.69 17.65
N VAL A 279 5.56 -1.39 17.35
CA VAL A 279 5.07 -0.02 17.12
C VAL A 279 4.41 0.51 18.40
N ASP A 280 4.84 1.69 18.85
CA ASP A 280 4.29 2.39 20.01
C ASP A 280 2.85 2.89 19.76
N SER A 281 2.63 3.54 18.61
CA SER A 281 1.35 4.18 18.27
C SER A 281 0.86 3.74 16.90
N ASP A 282 -0.43 3.37 16.83
CA ASP A 282 -1.10 2.99 15.58
C ASP A 282 -1.40 4.18 14.66
N TYR A 283 -1.21 5.40 15.15
CA TYR A 283 -1.33 6.61 14.35
C TYR A 283 -0.23 6.72 13.30
N TRP A 284 -0.66 6.83 12.05
CA TRP A 284 0.21 6.94 10.89
C TRP A 284 0.93 8.28 10.87
N SER A 285 2.23 8.18 11.13
CA SER A 285 3.17 9.27 11.20
C SER A 285 4.51 8.83 10.64
N GLY A 286 5.37 9.79 10.35
CA GLY A 286 6.74 9.47 9.97
C GLY A 286 7.52 8.76 11.08
N GLN A 287 7.15 8.94 12.36
CA GLN A 287 7.71 8.18 13.48
C GLN A 287 7.33 6.70 13.43
N MET A 288 6.04 6.39 13.23
CA MET A 288 5.56 5.02 13.04
C MET A 288 6.32 4.35 11.87
N MET A 289 6.55 5.08 10.78
CA MET A 289 7.31 4.57 9.65
C MET A 289 8.80 4.36 9.94
N ALA A 290 9.40 5.18 10.81
CA ALA A 290 10.77 4.95 11.28
C ALA A 290 10.87 3.67 12.13
N GLU A 291 9.85 3.35 12.93
CA GLU A 291 9.79 2.10 13.69
C GLU A 291 9.67 0.88 12.76
N VAL A 292 8.77 0.93 11.77
CA VAL A 292 8.64 -0.15 10.75
C VAL A 292 9.90 -0.33 9.94
N ALA A 293 10.53 0.75 9.45
CA ALA A 293 11.77 0.66 8.70
C ALA A 293 12.93 0.10 9.54
N ARG A 294 13.02 0.47 10.82
CA ARG A 294 14.00 -0.08 11.74
C ARG A 294 13.78 -1.57 11.94
N GLU A 295 12.54 -2.00 12.15
CA GLU A 295 12.21 -3.42 12.35
C GLU A 295 12.54 -4.26 11.12
N LEU A 296 12.18 -3.77 9.92
CA LEU A 296 12.51 -4.38 8.63
C LEU A 296 14.02 -4.55 8.40
N GLY A 297 14.85 -3.73 9.06
CA GLY A 297 16.31 -3.79 8.97
C GLY A 297 16.99 -4.73 9.97
N THR A 298 16.24 -5.52 10.74
CA THR A 298 16.78 -6.45 11.76
C THR A 298 16.54 -7.91 11.41
N ASP A 299 17.12 -8.83 12.19
CA ASP A 299 16.84 -10.29 12.16
C ASP A 299 15.40 -10.65 12.57
N ARG A 300 14.61 -9.65 13.00
CA ARG A 300 13.20 -9.79 13.36
C ARG A 300 12.24 -9.53 12.20
N ALA A 301 12.74 -9.09 11.05
CA ALA A 301 11.95 -9.00 9.81
C ALA A 301 11.58 -10.41 9.28
N PRO A 302 10.50 -10.56 8.49
CA PRO A 302 9.55 -9.53 8.06
C PRO A 302 8.57 -9.10 9.15
N VAL A 303 7.74 -8.10 8.83
CA VAL A 303 6.68 -7.60 9.72
C VAL A 303 5.31 -7.94 9.15
N TYR A 304 4.32 -8.11 10.04
CA TYR A 304 2.98 -8.57 9.71
C TYR A 304 1.91 -7.73 10.39
N LEU A 305 0.76 -7.58 9.74
CA LEU A 305 -0.48 -7.20 10.40
C LEU A 305 -1.11 -8.48 10.97
N LYS A 306 -1.07 -8.62 12.28
CA LYS A 306 -1.60 -9.77 13.00
C LYS A 306 -3.12 -9.75 13.01
N LEU A 307 -3.74 -10.80 12.49
CA LEU A 307 -5.19 -10.97 12.35
C LEU A 307 -5.68 -12.35 12.80
N THR A 308 -4.79 -13.35 12.82
CA THR A 308 -5.11 -14.77 13.10
C THR A 308 -5.70 -15.04 14.47
N HIS A 309 -5.51 -14.14 15.43
CA HIS A 309 -6.07 -14.23 16.78
C HIS A 309 -7.54 -13.81 16.83
N LEU A 310 -8.00 -13.04 15.84
CA LEU A 310 -9.33 -12.45 15.83
C LEU A 310 -10.43 -13.52 15.63
N PRO A 311 -11.61 -13.33 16.23
CA PRO A 311 -12.74 -14.24 16.05
C PRO A 311 -13.31 -14.15 14.64
N GLU A 312 -13.95 -15.24 14.19
CA GLU A 312 -14.55 -15.39 12.85
C GLU A 312 -15.40 -14.19 12.41
N GLU A 313 -16.27 -13.71 13.31
CA GLU A 313 -17.15 -12.57 13.03
C GLU A 313 -16.37 -11.29 12.72
N THR A 314 -15.26 -11.07 13.43
CA THR A 314 -14.40 -9.90 13.22
C THR A 314 -13.62 -10.03 11.93
N ILE A 315 -13.08 -11.21 11.62
CA ILE A 315 -12.40 -11.48 10.36
C ILE A 315 -13.36 -11.27 9.19
N SER A 316 -14.56 -11.87 9.25
CA SER A 316 -15.61 -11.70 8.24
C SER A 316 -15.96 -10.23 8.01
N ARG A 317 -16.05 -9.42 9.08
CA ARG A 317 -16.30 -7.97 8.97
C ARG A 317 -15.12 -7.23 8.34
N LEU A 318 -13.88 -7.59 8.68
CA LEU A 318 -12.69 -7.03 8.06
C LEU A 318 -12.62 -7.37 6.58
N GLU A 319 -12.85 -8.62 6.19
CA GLU A 319 -12.90 -9.05 4.79
C GLU A 319 -13.98 -8.27 4.03
N ALA A 320 -15.18 -8.12 4.59
CA ALA A 320 -16.25 -7.34 3.99
C ALA A 320 -15.84 -5.87 3.74
N ILE A 321 -15.20 -5.21 4.70
CA ILE A 321 -14.74 -3.82 4.55
C ILE A 321 -13.59 -3.73 3.53
N LEU A 322 -12.55 -4.54 3.74
CA LEU A 322 -11.28 -4.45 3.02
C LEU A 322 -11.40 -4.93 1.57
N HIS A 323 -12.17 -6.00 1.32
CA HIS A 323 -12.34 -6.62 0.00
C HIS A 323 -13.49 -6.05 -0.81
N THR A 324 -14.30 -5.13 -0.28
CA THR A 324 -15.41 -4.52 -1.05
C THR A 324 -15.32 -3.01 -1.19
N THR A 325 -14.79 -2.32 -0.18
CA THR A 325 -14.75 -0.84 -0.16
C THR A 325 -13.33 -0.34 -0.34
N GLU A 326 -12.41 -0.71 0.56
CA GLU A 326 -11.04 -0.17 0.53
C GLU A 326 -10.29 -0.56 -0.74
N ARG A 327 -10.16 -1.86 -1.01
CA ARG A 327 -9.56 -2.36 -2.24
C ARG A 327 -10.20 -3.68 -2.67
N PRO A 328 -11.12 -3.68 -3.63
CA PRO A 328 -11.75 -4.90 -4.12
C PRO A 328 -10.78 -5.96 -4.64
N THR A 329 -9.62 -5.54 -5.14
CA THR A 329 -8.56 -6.43 -5.61
C THR A 329 -7.81 -7.14 -4.48
N ARG A 330 -8.01 -6.77 -3.21
CA ARG A 330 -7.37 -7.41 -2.06
C ARG A 330 -7.90 -8.81 -1.83
N GLY A 331 -9.22 -9.01 -1.98
CA GLY A 331 -9.83 -10.33 -1.89
C GLY A 331 -9.31 -11.27 -2.97
N THR A 332 -9.25 -10.81 -4.23
CA THR A 332 -8.66 -11.59 -5.33
C THR A 332 -7.15 -11.77 -5.21
N PHE A 333 -6.42 -10.85 -4.58
CA PHE A 333 -5.00 -11.02 -4.31
C PHE A 333 -4.72 -12.18 -3.36
N HIS A 334 -5.52 -12.31 -2.30
CA HIS A 334 -5.43 -13.42 -1.35
C HIS A 334 -6.02 -14.72 -1.91
N ALA A 335 -7.12 -14.64 -2.66
CA ALA A 335 -7.69 -15.78 -3.38
C ALA A 335 -6.67 -16.35 -4.38
N GLY A 336 -6.47 -17.67 -4.36
CA GLY A 336 -5.47 -18.34 -5.21
C GLY A 336 -4.04 -18.35 -4.64
N ARG A 337 -3.75 -17.59 -3.57
CA ARG A 337 -2.48 -17.68 -2.82
C ARG A 337 -2.58 -18.55 -1.56
N GLY A 338 -3.77 -19.08 -1.26
CA GLY A 338 -4.00 -19.87 -0.04
C GLY A 338 -3.89 -19.09 1.27
N HIS A 339 -3.85 -17.75 1.21
CA HIS A 339 -3.78 -16.89 2.38
C HIS A 339 -5.19 -16.53 2.87
N ASP A 340 -5.50 -16.93 4.10
CA ASP A 340 -6.76 -16.63 4.80
C ASP A 340 -6.41 -15.97 6.14
N TYR A 341 -7.08 -14.87 6.49
CA TYR A 341 -6.83 -14.14 7.74
C TYR A 341 -7.05 -14.98 9.00
N ARG A 342 -7.81 -16.09 8.90
CA ARG A 342 -8.03 -17.07 9.98
C ARG A 342 -6.80 -17.92 10.27
N THR A 343 -5.89 -18.04 9.30
CA THR A 343 -4.74 -18.94 9.37
C THR A 343 -3.41 -18.25 9.08
N HIS A 344 -3.42 -17.07 8.47
CA HIS A 344 -2.24 -16.31 8.04
C HIS A 344 -2.36 -14.84 8.41
N ASP A 345 -1.32 -14.31 9.05
CA ASP A 345 -1.15 -12.86 9.23
C ASP A 345 -0.69 -12.20 7.91
N VAL A 346 -1.00 -10.92 7.70
CA VAL A 346 -0.72 -10.24 6.41
C VAL A 346 0.65 -9.61 6.43
N GLU A 347 1.58 -10.09 5.61
CA GLU A 347 2.93 -9.53 5.52
C GLU A 347 2.91 -8.08 5.01
N MET A 348 3.65 -7.21 5.67
CA MET A 348 3.73 -5.78 5.40
C MET A 348 5.13 -5.36 4.94
N HIS A 349 5.21 -4.30 4.14
CA HIS A 349 6.48 -3.72 3.66
C HIS A 349 6.36 -2.20 3.42
N ILE A 350 7.49 -1.53 3.18
CA ILE A 350 7.56 -0.13 2.72
C ILE A 350 8.11 -0.13 1.28
N SER A 351 7.29 0.29 0.32
CA SER A 351 7.60 0.10 -1.10
C SER A 351 8.01 1.39 -1.83
N GLU A 352 7.20 2.45 -1.70
CA GLU A 352 7.38 3.68 -2.44
C GLU A 352 7.18 4.93 -1.57
N ILE A 353 7.68 6.07 -2.08
CA ILE A 353 7.46 7.40 -1.55
C ILE A 353 6.54 8.21 -2.48
N GLY A 354 5.78 9.15 -1.90
CA GLY A 354 4.91 10.08 -2.63
C GLY A 354 4.98 11.51 -2.09
N LEU A 355 4.42 12.45 -2.87
CA LEU A 355 4.09 13.80 -2.36
C LEU A 355 2.60 13.90 -2.10
N CYS A 356 2.19 14.05 -0.85
CA CYS A 356 0.80 14.14 -0.47
C CYS A 356 0.62 15.05 0.74
N GLY A 357 0.02 16.21 0.55
CA GLY A 357 -0.24 17.14 1.63
C GLY A 357 -1.27 16.61 2.64
N GLY A 358 -2.18 15.71 2.24
CA GLY A 358 -3.21 15.17 3.13
C GLY A 358 -2.74 14.03 4.05
N HIS A 359 -1.63 13.37 3.72
CA HIS A 359 -1.04 12.25 4.49
C HIS A 359 0.35 12.57 5.07
N SER A 360 1.06 13.54 4.49
CA SER A 360 2.29 14.15 5.04
C SER A 360 2.11 15.68 5.06
N ALA A 361 3.14 16.46 4.72
CA ALA A 361 3.07 17.92 4.61
C ALA A 361 3.53 18.44 3.24
N SER A 362 3.72 17.57 2.24
CA SER A 362 4.28 17.95 0.94
C SER A 362 3.20 18.37 -0.06
N GLY A 363 3.11 19.66 -0.39
CA GLY A 363 2.11 20.15 -1.33
C GLY A 363 2.24 21.62 -1.72
N VAL A 364 1.22 22.15 -2.40
CA VAL A 364 1.10 23.56 -2.76
C VAL A 364 0.75 24.38 -1.52
N TRP A 365 1.50 25.45 -1.27
CA TRP A 365 1.25 26.34 -0.14
C TRP A 365 -0.08 27.08 -0.34
N VAL A 366 -0.95 27.02 0.67
CA VAL A 366 -2.25 27.67 0.67
C VAL A 366 -2.55 28.39 1.98
N ASP A 367 -3.42 29.39 1.90
CA ASP A 367 -4.04 30.05 3.06
C ASP A 367 -5.30 29.31 3.55
N GLU A 368 -6.00 29.88 4.53
CA GLU A 368 -7.26 29.36 5.09
C GLU A 368 -8.44 29.30 4.11
N HIS A 369 -8.30 29.84 2.90
CA HIS A 369 -9.29 29.77 1.83
C HIS A 369 -8.90 28.81 0.70
N GLY A 370 -7.73 28.17 0.81
CA GLY A 370 -7.16 27.35 -0.26
C GLY A 370 -6.50 28.17 -1.37
N ALA A 371 -6.31 29.49 -1.19
CA ALA A 371 -5.67 30.34 -2.17
C ALA A 371 -4.15 30.18 -2.12
N THR A 372 -3.52 30.12 -3.28
CA THR A 372 -2.05 30.03 -3.40
C THR A 372 -1.41 31.42 -3.40
N THR A 373 -0.08 31.47 -3.45
CA THR A 373 0.66 32.73 -3.62
C THR A 373 0.47 33.38 -4.99
N VAL A 374 -0.12 32.67 -5.96
CA VAL A 374 -0.49 33.22 -7.28
C VAL A 374 -1.96 33.66 -7.24
N PRO A 375 -2.27 34.95 -7.43
CA PRO A 375 -3.65 35.43 -7.41
C PRO A 375 -4.54 34.70 -8.41
N GLY A 376 -5.75 34.31 -7.97
CA GLY A 376 -6.70 33.55 -8.78
C GLY A 376 -6.38 32.05 -8.92
N LEU A 377 -5.28 31.55 -8.36
CA LEU A 377 -4.95 30.13 -8.30
C LEU A 377 -5.20 29.58 -6.90
N TYR A 378 -5.88 28.45 -6.82
CA TYR A 378 -6.23 27.74 -5.60
C TYR A 378 -5.72 26.30 -5.65
N ALA A 379 -5.52 25.68 -4.50
CA ALA A 379 -5.26 24.25 -4.37
C ALA A 379 -6.09 23.62 -3.25
N ALA A 380 -6.53 22.38 -3.45
CA ALA A 380 -7.35 21.64 -2.48
C ALA A 380 -7.09 20.12 -2.53
N GLY A 381 -7.52 19.41 -1.47
CA GLY A 381 -7.27 17.97 -1.31
C GLY A 381 -5.81 17.65 -1.02
N ASP A 382 -5.36 16.45 -1.42
CA ASP A 382 -3.98 15.98 -1.19
C ASP A 382 -2.90 16.83 -1.90
N LEU A 383 -3.29 17.70 -2.82
CA LEU A 383 -2.36 18.64 -3.46
C LEU A 383 -2.00 19.82 -2.53
N ALA A 384 -2.94 20.26 -1.68
CA ALA A 384 -2.72 21.39 -0.80
C ALA A 384 -1.87 20.99 0.41
N CYS A 385 -0.92 21.85 0.81
CA CYS A 385 -0.08 21.68 1.98
C CYS A 385 -0.88 21.90 3.28
N VAL A 386 -1.78 20.98 3.59
CA VAL A 386 -2.59 20.95 4.82
C VAL A 386 -2.44 19.55 5.45
N PRO A 387 -1.51 19.38 6.39
CA PRO A 387 -1.09 18.07 6.84
C PRO A 387 -2.20 17.30 7.54
N HIS A 388 -2.27 15.98 7.31
CA HIS A 388 -3.23 15.05 7.92
C HIS A 388 -4.70 15.49 7.82
N ASN A 389 -5.06 16.14 6.72
CA ASN A 389 -6.43 16.60 6.46
C ASN A 389 -7.34 15.45 5.96
N TYR A 390 -6.76 14.41 5.36
CA TYR A 390 -7.42 13.24 4.76
C TYR A 390 -8.71 13.61 3.98
N MET A 391 -9.67 12.68 3.92
CA MET A 391 -10.90 12.84 3.15
C MET A 391 -11.73 14.05 3.59
N ILE A 392 -11.89 14.31 4.89
CA ILE A 392 -12.72 15.42 5.37
C ILE A 392 -12.13 16.77 5.02
N GLY A 393 -10.80 16.91 5.16
CA GLY A 393 -10.06 18.09 4.75
C GLY A 393 -10.14 18.33 3.25
N ALA A 394 -10.11 17.28 2.43
CA ALA A 394 -10.32 17.41 0.99
C ALA A 394 -11.69 18.04 0.66
N PHE A 395 -12.76 17.63 1.34
CA PHE A 395 -14.07 18.25 1.18
C PHE A 395 -14.09 19.70 1.68
N VAL A 396 -13.56 19.97 2.87
CA VAL A 396 -13.54 21.31 3.47
C VAL A 396 -12.75 22.30 2.61
N PHE A 397 -11.55 21.93 2.16
CA PHE A 397 -10.75 22.81 1.29
C PHE A 397 -11.33 22.92 -0.12
N GLY A 398 -12.03 21.88 -0.61
CA GLY A 398 -12.83 21.99 -1.83
C GLY A 398 -13.90 23.06 -1.70
N ASP A 399 -14.69 23.02 -0.63
CA ASP A 399 -15.74 23.99 -0.33
C ASP A 399 -15.22 25.42 -0.16
N LEU A 400 -14.15 25.59 0.62
CA LEU A 400 -13.49 26.88 0.84
C LEU A 400 -12.96 27.48 -0.46
N ALA A 401 -12.20 26.70 -1.23
CA ALA A 401 -11.64 27.16 -2.50
C ALA A 401 -12.73 27.49 -3.52
N GLY A 402 -13.78 26.65 -3.62
CA GLY A 402 -14.90 26.89 -4.53
C GLY A 402 -15.66 28.16 -4.19
N THR A 403 -15.99 28.35 -2.91
CA THR A 403 -16.70 29.52 -2.41
C THR A 403 -15.88 30.80 -2.62
N HIS A 404 -14.60 30.78 -2.24
CA HIS A 404 -13.73 31.95 -2.37
C HIS A 404 -13.45 32.29 -3.84
N ALA A 405 -13.22 31.29 -4.70
CA ALA A 405 -13.00 31.51 -6.13
C ALA A 405 -14.22 32.09 -6.85
N ALA A 406 -15.44 31.69 -6.44
CA ALA A 406 -16.68 32.22 -7.02
C ALA A 406 -16.91 33.70 -6.66
N GLY A 407 -16.41 34.15 -5.51
CA GLY A 407 -16.50 35.53 -5.04
C GLY A 407 -15.50 36.50 -5.67
N LEU A 408 -14.60 36.04 -6.57
CA LEU A 408 -13.62 36.92 -7.19
C LEU A 408 -14.28 37.92 -8.17
N ASP A 409 -14.23 39.20 -7.82
CA ASP A 409 -14.71 40.31 -8.65
C ASP A 409 -13.63 40.79 -9.63
N THR A 410 -13.10 39.87 -10.43
CA THR A 410 -12.08 40.18 -11.44
C THR A 410 -12.42 39.50 -12.75
N ALA A 411 -12.25 40.22 -13.86
CA ALA A 411 -12.42 39.67 -15.20
C ALA A 411 -11.32 38.64 -15.52
N ALA A 412 -11.64 37.68 -16.39
CA ALA A 412 -10.64 36.77 -16.93
C ALA A 412 -9.61 37.55 -17.77
N ALA A 413 -8.33 37.26 -17.57
CA ALA A 413 -7.26 37.86 -18.37
C ALA A 413 -7.13 37.14 -19.73
N PRO A 414 -6.72 37.83 -20.81
CA PRO A 414 -6.40 37.17 -22.07
C PRO A 414 -5.34 36.09 -21.89
N LEU A 415 -5.51 34.95 -22.54
CA LEU A 415 -4.55 33.85 -22.44
C LEU A 415 -3.25 34.21 -23.19
N PRO A 416 -2.08 34.11 -22.55
CA PRO A 416 -0.78 34.44 -23.14
C PRO A 416 -0.38 33.41 -24.22
N LEU A 417 -0.12 33.88 -25.44
CA LEU A 417 0.14 33.02 -26.61
C LEU A 417 1.44 32.21 -26.47
N ASP A 418 2.50 32.81 -25.92
CA ASP A 418 3.79 32.18 -25.68
C ASP A 418 3.68 30.96 -24.74
N GLN A 419 2.83 31.04 -23.72
CA GLN A 419 2.60 29.91 -22.81
C GLN A 419 1.72 28.83 -23.45
N ILE A 420 0.78 29.21 -24.32
CA ILE A 420 -0.02 28.25 -25.11
C ILE A 420 0.90 27.47 -26.07
N GLU A 421 1.81 28.16 -26.76
CA GLU A 421 2.82 27.57 -27.64
C GLU A 421 3.74 26.61 -26.86
N ALA A 422 4.22 27.01 -25.69
CA ALA A 422 5.04 26.14 -24.84
C ALA A 422 4.28 24.89 -24.35
N ALA A 423 3.00 25.03 -24.00
CA ALA A 423 2.16 23.89 -23.60
C ALA A 423 1.87 22.95 -24.78
N HIS A 424 1.67 23.49 -25.98
CA HIS A 424 1.51 22.72 -27.21
C HIS A 424 2.78 21.95 -27.57
N GLU A 425 3.94 22.59 -27.48
CA GLU A 425 5.25 21.96 -27.71
C GLU A 425 5.50 20.81 -26.71
N LEU A 426 5.25 21.03 -25.41
CA LEU A 426 5.34 20.00 -24.38
C LEU A 426 4.54 18.74 -24.75
N VAL A 427 3.33 18.94 -25.27
CA VAL A 427 2.39 17.88 -25.63
C VAL A 427 2.83 17.17 -26.90
N TYR A 428 3.12 17.89 -27.99
CA TYR A 428 3.22 17.31 -29.32
C TYR A 428 4.66 17.02 -29.79
N ARG A 429 5.70 17.52 -29.11
CA ARG A 429 7.10 17.20 -29.47
C ARG A 429 7.36 15.69 -29.66
N PRO A 430 6.78 14.75 -28.89
CA PRO A 430 7.10 13.33 -29.05
C PRO A 430 6.61 12.73 -30.38
N LEU A 431 5.66 13.39 -31.08
CA LEU A 431 5.22 12.97 -32.41
C LEU A 431 6.29 13.17 -33.49
N ARG A 432 7.28 14.04 -33.25
CA ARG A 432 8.42 14.26 -34.16
C ARG A 432 9.42 13.11 -34.13
N ASN A 433 9.35 12.27 -33.10
CA ASN A 433 10.23 11.12 -32.91
C ASN A 433 9.42 9.86 -32.56
N PRO A 434 8.54 9.36 -33.45
CA PRO A 434 7.62 8.27 -33.12
C PRO A 434 8.30 6.97 -32.68
N ASP A 435 9.54 6.73 -33.13
CA ASP A 435 10.40 5.60 -32.75
C ASP A 435 11.41 5.96 -31.63
N GLY A 436 11.16 7.08 -30.93
CA GLY A 436 11.97 7.57 -29.83
C GLY A 436 11.95 6.68 -28.59
N LEU A 437 12.54 7.18 -27.50
CA LEU A 437 12.60 6.43 -26.25
C LEU A 437 11.18 6.12 -25.75
N PRO A 438 10.86 4.85 -25.42
CA PRO A 438 9.56 4.52 -24.86
C PRO A 438 9.38 5.15 -23.48
N GLN A 439 8.25 5.83 -23.27
CA GLN A 439 7.95 6.53 -22.03
C GLN A 439 8.08 5.64 -20.78
N GLN A 440 7.68 4.37 -20.86
CA GLN A 440 7.73 3.44 -19.73
C GLN A 440 9.17 3.19 -19.25
N GLN A 441 10.13 3.13 -20.17
CA GLN A 441 11.54 2.92 -19.84
C GLN A 441 12.14 4.16 -19.18
N VAL A 442 11.78 5.35 -19.66
CA VAL A 442 12.23 6.61 -19.07
C VAL A 442 11.59 6.83 -17.69
N GLU A 443 10.28 6.56 -17.55
CA GLU A 443 9.56 6.60 -16.27
C GLU A 443 10.17 5.63 -15.26
N TYR A 444 10.38 4.37 -15.65
CA TYR A 444 10.99 3.36 -14.79
C TYR A 444 12.39 3.79 -14.31
N LYS A 445 13.24 4.24 -15.24
CA LYS A 445 14.60 4.71 -14.92
C LYS A 445 14.58 5.91 -13.96
N LEU A 446 13.69 6.87 -14.20
CA LEU A 446 13.50 8.04 -13.35
C LEU A 446 13.09 7.65 -11.93
N ARG A 447 12.03 6.85 -11.79
CA ARG A 447 11.49 6.45 -10.49
C ARG A 447 12.41 5.48 -9.75
N ARG A 448 13.22 4.68 -10.47
CA ARG A 448 14.31 3.91 -9.86
C ARG A 448 15.32 4.82 -9.16
N PHE A 449 15.77 5.90 -9.81
CA PHE A 449 16.68 6.85 -9.17
C PHE A 449 16.04 7.58 -7.98
N VAL A 450 14.73 7.84 -8.03
CA VAL A 450 14.00 8.34 -6.86
C VAL A 450 14.12 7.37 -5.69
N ASN A 451 13.84 6.08 -5.88
CA ASN A 451 13.97 5.09 -4.82
C ASN A 451 15.41 4.90 -4.32
N GLU A 452 16.38 4.93 -5.24
CA GLU A 452 17.79 4.67 -4.90
C GLU A 452 18.43 5.84 -4.15
N TYR A 453 18.11 7.07 -4.55
CA TYR A 453 18.83 8.27 -4.12
C TYR A 453 18.01 9.30 -3.34
N VAL A 454 16.69 9.33 -3.51
CA VAL A 454 15.83 10.32 -2.86
C VAL A 454 15.09 9.73 -1.66
N ALA A 455 14.67 8.46 -1.75
CA ALA A 455 13.97 7.79 -0.66
C ALA A 455 14.84 7.71 0.62
N PRO A 456 14.23 7.92 1.79
CA PRO A 456 14.92 7.84 3.06
C PRO A 456 15.32 6.39 3.38
N PRO A 457 16.45 6.18 4.07
CA PRO A 457 17.31 7.22 4.65
C PRO A 457 18.19 7.94 3.60
N LYS A 458 18.21 9.27 3.70
CA LYS A 458 18.82 10.22 2.76
C LYS A 458 20.24 10.57 3.16
N SER A 459 21.04 11.05 2.21
CA SER A 459 22.31 11.73 2.49
C SER A 459 22.61 12.75 1.40
N ALA A 460 23.45 13.75 1.67
CA ALA A 460 23.87 14.72 0.67
C ALA A 460 24.44 14.04 -0.57
N ALA A 461 25.30 13.03 -0.41
CA ALA A 461 25.90 12.31 -1.55
C ALA A 461 24.86 11.61 -2.44
N LYS A 462 23.84 10.97 -1.85
CA LYS A 462 22.74 10.37 -2.62
C LYS A 462 21.92 11.44 -3.34
N LEU A 463 21.52 12.49 -2.64
CA LEU A 463 20.67 13.54 -3.22
C LEU A 463 21.41 14.38 -4.28
N ASP A 464 22.71 14.61 -4.05
CA ASP A 464 23.82 14.65 -5.02
C ASP A 464 23.43 13.94 -6.29
N LEU A 465 23.73 12.65 -6.34
CA LEU A 465 23.52 11.71 -7.46
C LEU A 465 22.12 11.77 -8.09
N ALA A 466 21.08 12.03 -7.29
CA ALA A 466 19.72 12.21 -7.79
C ALA A 466 19.62 13.42 -8.73
N VAL A 467 20.21 14.56 -8.36
CA VAL A 467 20.09 15.80 -9.13
C VAL A 467 20.74 15.69 -10.51
N GLU A 468 21.96 15.16 -10.68
CA GLU A 468 22.50 14.92 -12.04
C GLU A 468 21.86 13.75 -12.77
N ALA A 469 21.34 12.74 -12.07
CA ALA A 469 20.47 11.77 -12.74
C ALA A 469 19.24 12.46 -13.38
N PHE A 470 18.57 13.38 -12.66
CA PHE A 470 17.41 14.10 -13.17
C PHE A 470 17.74 15.17 -14.22
N GLU A 471 18.94 15.77 -14.18
CA GLU A 471 19.44 16.62 -15.27
C GLU A 471 19.73 15.80 -16.53
N ARG A 472 20.35 14.61 -16.41
CA ARG A 472 20.55 13.70 -17.55
C ARG A 472 19.23 13.23 -18.15
N ILE A 473 18.26 12.89 -17.30
CA ILE A 473 16.92 12.46 -17.76
C ILE A 473 16.20 13.55 -18.56
N ARG A 474 16.53 14.84 -18.38
CA ARG A 474 15.99 15.90 -19.24
C ARG A 474 16.27 15.63 -20.72
N ALA A 475 17.47 15.17 -21.05
CA ALA A 475 17.83 14.82 -22.42
C ALA A 475 17.13 13.52 -22.90
N ASP A 476 16.86 12.57 -22.00
CA ASP A 476 16.06 11.39 -22.33
C ASP A 476 14.60 11.77 -22.61
N ILE A 477 14.03 12.73 -21.84
CA ILE A 477 12.69 13.27 -22.04
C ILE A 477 12.55 13.96 -23.40
N ASP A 478 13.56 14.71 -23.84
CA ASP A 478 13.57 15.37 -25.15
C ASP A 478 13.60 14.37 -26.32
N ARG A 479 14.00 13.12 -26.05
CA ARG A 479 14.07 12.02 -27.03
C ARG A 479 12.89 11.06 -26.97
N LEU A 480 11.89 11.32 -26.12
CA LEU A 480 10.68 10.51 -26.03
C LEU A 480 9.95 10.45 -27.37
N GLY A 481 9.34 9.28 -27.63
CA GLY A 481 8.51 9.06 -28.80
C GLY A 481 7.07 8.72 -28.46
N ALA A 482 6.15 9.17 -29.32
CA ALA A 482 4.74 8.79 -29.24
C ALA A 482 4.12 8.65 -30.64
N ARG A 483 3.15 7.75 -30.75
CA ARG A 483 2.33 7.52 -31.95
C ARG A 483 0.84 7.76 -31.70
N THR A 484 0.41 7.68 -30.44
CA THR A 484 -1.00 7.75 -30.01
C THR A 484 -1.24 8.86 -28.98
N PRO A 485 -2.50 9.33 -28.82
CA PRO A 485 -2.87 10.25 -27.74
C PRO A 485 -2.56 9.73 -26.34
N HIS A 486 -2.68 8.41 -26.13
CA HIS A 486 -2.34 7.79 -24.86
C HIS A 486 -0.84 7.92 -24.57
N GLU A 487 0.02 7.64 -25.55
CA GLU A 487 1.47 7.80 -25.39
C GLU A 487 1.87 9.27 -25.19
N LEU A 488 1.21 10.23 -25.86
CA LEU A 488 1.44 11.66 -25.59
C LEU A 488 1.13 12.02 -24.14
N MET A 489 -0.05 11.60 -23.64
CA MET A 489 -0.44 11.80 -22.26
C MET A 489 0.65 11.25 -21.31
N ARG A 490 1.13 10.03 -21.57
CA ARG A 490 2.18 9.41 -20.76
C ARG A 490 3.52 10.14 -20.84
N CYS A 491 3.94 10.60 -22.02
CA CYS A 491 5.18 11.38 -22.18
C CYS A 491 5.13 12.70 -21.38
N VAL A 492 3.96 13.35 -21.35
CA VAL A 492 3.75 14.55 -20.53
C VAL A 492 3.82 14.21 -19.03
N GLU A 493 3.21 13.10 -18.61
CA GLU A 493 3.28 12.64 -17.21
C GLU A 493 4.72 12.36 -16.74
N VAL A 494 5.60 11.82 -17.59
CA VAL A 494 7.04 11.65 -17.28
C VAL A 494 7.69 12.99 -16.91
N THR A 495 7.30 14.07 -17.60
CA THR A 495 7.81 15.42 -17.32
C THR A 495 7.36 15.89 -15.93
N PHE A 496 6.10 15.66 -15.56
CA PHE A 496 5.59 16.00 -14.22
C PHE A 496 6.27 15.22 -13.10
N ILE A 497 6.49 13.91 -13.31
CA ILE A 497 7.20 13.07 -12.35
C ILE A 497 8.63 13.57 -12.17
N ARG A 498 9.31 13.99 -13.25
CA ARG A 498 10.68 14.53 -13.19
C ARG A 498 10.74 15.86 -12.46
N ASP A 499 9.78 16.76 -12.67
CA ASP A 499 9.68 18.01 -11.92
C ASP A 499 9.53 17.73 -10.41
N CYS A 500 8.62 16.82 -10.05
CA CYS A 500 8.42 16.41 -8.65
C CYS A 500 9.67 15.78 -8.04
N ALA A 501 10.35 14.92 -8.80
CA ALA A 501 11.58 14.26 -8.35
C ALA A 501 12.72 15.26 -8.09
N GLU A 502 12.91 16.24 -8.98
CA GLU A 502 13.90 17.30 -8.76
C GLU A 502 13.55 18.19 -7.57
N MET A 503 12.28 18.62 -7.45
CA MET A 503 11.82 19.40 -6.30
C MET A 503 12.08 18.65 -4.99
N ALA A 504 11.75 17.36 -4.93
CA ALA A 504 11.97 16.49 -3.78
C ALA A 504 13.45 16.36 -3.40
N ALA A 505 14.33 16.14 -4.39
CA ALA A 505 15.77 16.01 -4.15
C ALA A 505 16.41 17.32 -3.67
N ARG A 506 16.11 18.45 -4.35
CA ARG A 506 16.68 19.75 -4.00
C ARG A 506 16.15 20.29 -2.68
N ALA A 507 14.86 20.12 -2.38
CA ALA A 507 14.31 20.45 -1.07
C ALA A 507 14.98 19.61 0.02
N SER A 508 15.20 18.32 -0.24
CA SER A 508 15.86 17.43 0.72
C SER A 508 17.34 17.75 0.93
N LEU A 509 18.04 18.26 -0.09
CA LEU A 509 19.42 18.77 0.04
C LEU A 509 19.45 20.02 0.91
N THR A 510 18.49 20.90 0.68
CA THR A 510 18.40 22.19 1.35
C THR A 510 18.17 22.01 2.85
N ARG A 511 17.20 21.17 3.27
CA ARG A 511 16.98 20.86 4.70
C ARG A 511 18.10 19.97 5.25
N THR A 512 18.95 20.53 6.11
CA THR A 512 20.11 19.84 6.72
C THR A 512 19.84 19.46 8.17
N GLU A 513 18.74 18.73 8.41
CA GLU A 513 18.36 18.12 9.70
C GLU A 513 17.62 16.79 9.46
N SER A 514 17.29 16.05 10.51
CA SER A 514 16.30 14.97 10.45
C SER A 514 15.05 15.35 11.23
N ARG A 515 13.88 15.27 10.59
CA ARG A 515 12.57 15.61 11.18
C ARG A 515 11.48 14.69 10.62
N TRP A 516 10.37 14.54 11.33
CA TRP A 516 9.22 13.74 10.94
C TRP A 516 9.56 12.25 10.75
N GLY A 517 10.43 11.70 11.61
CA GLY A 517 10.87 10.31 11.52
C GLY A 517 11.38 9.93 10.13
N LEU A 518 10.79 8.90 9.51
CA LEU A 518 11.21 8.42 8.19
C LEU A 518 10.86 9.39 7.05
N TYR A 519 9.86 10.27 7.21
CA TYR A 519 9.44 11.18 6.12
C TYR A 519 10.57 12.13 5.67
N HIS A 520 11.45 12.51 6.60
CA HIS A 520 12.69 13.23 6.28
C HIS A 520 13.85 12.79 7.20
N GLN A 521 14.34 11.56 7.00
CA GLN A 521 15.52 11.05 7.69
C GLN A 521 16.81 11.28 6.87
N ARG A 522 17.75 12.06 7.41
CA ARG A 522 19.11 12.32 6.88
C ARG A 522 20.16 11.58 7.72
N LEU A 523 20.97 10.73 7.10
CA LEU A 523 22.05 10.00 7.80
C LEU A 523 23.25 10.88 8.15
N ASP A 524 23.47 11.95 7.38
CA ASP A 524 24.51 12.94 7.58
C ASP A 524 24.09 14.11 8.48
N HIS A 525 22.80 14.22 8.80
CA HIS A 525 22.24 15.13 9.81
C HIS A 525 21.17 14.41 10.63
N THR A 526 21.60 13.64 11.62
CA THR A 526 20.74 12.66 12.32
C THR A 526 19.77 13.28 13.33
N SER A 527 19.97 14.54 13.72
CA SER A 527 19.21 15.21 14.77
C SER A 527 18.26 16.26 14.22
N ARG A 528 17.17 16.50 14.96
CA ARG A 528 16.27 17.64 14.76
C ARG A 528 16.97 18.93 15.22
N ASP A 529 16.84 20.00 14.45
CA ASP A 529 17.44 21.31 14.72
C ASP A 529 16.35 22.40 14.67
N ASP A 530 15.72 22.64 15.83
CA ASP A 530 14.66 23.64 15.94
C ASP A 530 15.19 25.09 15.85
N GLU A 531 16.47 25.32 16.14
CA GLU A 531 17.08 26.66 16.06
C GLU A 531 17.22 27.12 14.61
N GLN A 532 17.65 26.23 13.72
CA GLN A 532 17.88 26.57 12.32
C GLN A 532 16.70 26.23 11.42
N TRP A 533 15.89 25.20 11.75
CA TRP A 533 14.95 24.55 10.82
C TRP A 533 13.49 24.48 11.28
N LEU A 534 13.10 25.14 12.37
CA LEU A 534 11.68 25.29 12.77
C LEU A 534 10.94 26.31 11.87
N PHE A 535 10.84 26.00 10.58
CA PHE A 535 10.18 26.81 9.57
C PHE A 535 9.68 25.93 8.40
N HIS A 536 8.72 26.45 7.63
CA HIS A 536 8.28 25.85 6.38
C HIS A 536 9.30 26.10 5.27
N LEU A 537 9.91 25.05 4.74
CA LEU A 537 10.77 25.16 3.56
C LEU A 537 9.88 25.26 2.32
N ASN A 538 9.72 26.49 1.84
CA ASN A 538 8.99 26.74 0.62
C ASN A 538 9.94 26.71 -0.58
N LEU A 539 9.43 26.31 -1.75
CA LEU A 539 10.09 26.46 -3.03
C LEU A 539 9.15 27.07 -4.06
N ARG A 540 9.71 27.80 -5.03
CA ARG A 540 8.97 28.34 -6.17
C ARG A 540 9.87 28.45 -7.39
N LYS A 541 9.27 28.70 -8.55
CA LYS A 541 10.01 29.04 -9.76
C LYS A 541 10.36 30.53 -9.75
N GLY A 542 11.64 30.86 -9.75
CA GLY A 542 12.16 32.22 -9.82
C GLY A 542 11.97 32.85 -11.20
N ALA A 543 12.16 34.17 -11.30
CA ALA A 543 12.02 34.91 -12.55
C ALA A 543 13.06 34.50 -13.62
N ASP A 544 14.20 33.96 -13.20
CA ASP A 544 15.24 33.38 -14.07
C ASP A 544 14.92 31.93 -14.50
N GLY A 545 13.77 31.40 -14.07
CA GLY A 545 13.32 30.05 -14.33
C GLY A 545 13.91 28.97 -13.43
N ARG A 546 14.82 29.32 -12.50
CA ARG A 546 15.43 28.38 -11.56
C ARG A 546 14.56 28.17 -10.33
N MET A 547 14.81 27.10 -9.60
CA MET A 547 14.15 26.81 -8.33
C MET A 547 14.74 27.69 -7.22
N GLU A 548 13.89 28.47 -6.56
CA GLU A 548 14.23 29.31 -5.42
C GLU A 548 13.63 28.72 -4.15
N PHE A 549 14.42 28.67 -3.07
CA PHE A 549 13.99 28.17 -1.76
C PHE A 549 13.78 29.33 -0.79
N LEU A 550 12.80 29.21 0.10
CA LEU A 550 12.46 30.22 1.10
C LEU A 550 12.28 29.57 2.46
N LYS A 551 12.91 30.14 3.50
CA LYS A 551 12.49 29.92 4.88
C LYS A 551 11.23 30.74 5.12
N ARG A 552 10.08 30.08 5.22
CA ARG A 552 8.84 30.73 5.64
C ARG A 552 8.58 30.41 7.11
N PRO A 553 8.58 31.41 8.01
CA PRO A 553 8.38 31.16 9.43
C PRO A 553 7.03 30.51 9.73
N VAL A 554 7.02 29.64 10.76
CA VAL A 554 5.77 29.10 11.29
C VAL A 554 4.98 30.26 11.90
N ALA A 555 3.72 30.40 11.53
CA ALA A 555 2.86 31.43 12.12
C ALA A 555 2.60 31.12 13.60
N ASP A 556 2.28 32.15 14.39
CA ASP A 556 1.87 31.96 15.78
C ASP A 556 0.75 30.93 15.88
N TYR A 557 0.92 29.99 16.82
CA TYR A 557 -0.05 28.94 17.03
C TYR A 557 -1.36 29.51 17.59
N LEU A 558 -2.47 29.13 16.96
CA LEU A 558 -3.83 29.36 17.49
C LEU A 558 -4.06 28.53 18.75
N VAL A 559 -3.49 27.32 18.79
CA VAL A 559 -3.54 26.37 19.89
C VAL A 559 -2.11 26.11 20.35
N PRO A 560 -1.71 26.57 21.55
CA PRO A 560 -0.37 26.32 22.07
C PRO A 560 -0.08 24.82 22.18
N VAL A 561 1.17 24.45 21.87
CA VAL A 561 1.66 23.07 21.93
C VAL A 561 3.01 23.07 22.66
N ASP A 562 3.10 22.28 23.72
CA ASP A 562 4.31 22.20 24.53
C ASP A 562 5.51 21.72 23.71
N GLY A 563 6.68 22.31 23.98
CA GLY A 563 7.93 21.99 23.29
C GLY A 563 8.15 22.69 21.95
N PHE A 564 7.19 23.48 21.47
CA PHE A 564 7.32 24.26 20.25
C PHE A 564 6.94 25.73 20.48
N THR A 565 7.76 26.65 20.00
CA THR A 565 7.48 28.08 20.05
C THR A 565 7.88 28.72 18.72
N PRO A 566 6.91 29.07 17.86
CA PRO A 566 7.19 29.76 16.60
C PRO A 566 7.92 31.07 16.86
N VAL A 567 8.87 31.41 15.98
CA VAL A 567 9.54 32.70 15.99
C VAL A 567 9.07 33.49 14.79
N ALA A 568 8.37 34.60 15.05
CA ALA A 568 7.94 35.49 14.00
C ALA A 568 9.15 36.12 13.28
N ALA A 569 9.21 35.96 11.96
CA ALA A 569 10.20 36.56 11.10
C ALA A 569 9.62 36.79 9.69
N PRO A 570 10.21 37.65 8.85
CA PRO A 570 9.87 37.71 7.43
C PRO A 570 10.38 36.46 6.70
N PRO A 571 9.74 36.03 5.59
CA PRO A 571 10.29 34.99 4.75
C PRO A 571 11.68 35.35 4.22
N GLN A 572 12.61 34.40 4.26
CA GLN A 572 13.99 34.59 3.83
C GLN A 572 14.30 33.70 2.63
N VAL A 573 14.75 34.29 1.52
CA VAL A 573 15.25 33.52 0.37
C VAL A 573 16.58 32.85 0.74
N LEU A 574 16.68 31.56 0.45
CA LEU A 574 17.88 30.77 0.64
C LEU A 574 18.71 30.75 -0.63
N ALA A 575 20.03 30.73 -0.46
CA ALA A 575 20.92 30.40 -1.57
C ALA A 575 20.60 29.00 -2.07
N ALA A 576 20.43 28.85 -3.38
CA ALA A 576 20.18 27.54 -3.96
C ALA A 576 21.34 26.59 -3.61
N PRO A 577 21.06 25.34 -3.19
CA PRO A 577 22.12 24.38 -2.95
C PRO A 577 22.92 24.16 -4.25
N VAL A 578 24.22 24.42 -4.19
CA VAL A 578 25.13 24.14 -5.31
C VAL A 578 25.44 22.65 -5.26
N ALA A 579 24.74 21.87 -6.08
CA ALA A 579 25.08 20.47 -6.26
C ALA A 579 26.52 20.38 -6.78
N ALA A 580 27.41 19.73 -6.02
CA ALA A 580 28.84 19.69 -6.29
C ALA A 580 29.15 18.68 -7.40
N TYR A 581 28.64 18.91 -8.61
CA TYR A 581 28.79 17.95 -9.68
C TYR A 581 30.11 18.07 -10.42
N ARG A 582 30.91 17.01 -10.31
CA ARG A 582 32.04 16.76 -11.21
C ARG A 582 31.49 16.20 -12.52
N THR A 583 31.51 17.01 -13.59
CA THR A 583 31.29 16.49 -14.94
C THR A 583 32.39 15.50 -15.29
N ALA A 584 32.09 14.19 -15.22
CA ALA A 584 32.98 13.16 -15.70
C ALA A 584 32.95 13.12 -17.23
N VAL A 585 34.14 13.19 -17.83
CA VAL A 585 34.37 13.02 -19.26
C VAL A 585 33.94 11.62 -19.68
N THR A 586 32.98 11.51 -20.60
CA THR A 586 32.53 10.24 -21.15
C THR A 586 33.61 9.65 -22.07
N GLY A 587 34.29 8.59 -21.61
CA GLY A 587 34.99 7.64 -22.48
C GLY A 587 34.11 6.40 -22.73
N PRO A 588 34.13 5.79 -23.93
CA PRO A 588 33.33 4.61 -24.20
C PRO A 588 33.99 3.37 -23.57
N ALA A 589 33.27 2.69 -22.67
CA ALA A 589 33.63 1.35 -22.21
C ALA A 589 32.49 0.38 -22.54
N ALA A 590 32.71 -0.45 -23.56
CA ALA A 590 31.85 -1.57 -23.90
C ALA A 590 32.12 -2.74 -22.93
N ARG A 591 31.05 -3.35 -22.40
CA ARG A 591 31.12 -4.70 -21.81
C ARG A 591 30.71 -5.69 -22.90
N ALA A 592 31.59 -6.65 -23.18
CA ALA A 592 31.39 -7.66 -24.21
C ALA A 592 30.50 -8.80 -23.67
N THR A 593 29.26 -8.85 -24.12
CA THR A 593 28.53 -10.11 -24.30
C THR A 593 28.77 -10.58 -25.74
N THR A 594 28.93 -11.88 -25.97
CA THR A 594 29.21 -12.37 -27.32
C THR A 594 27.96 -12.17 -28.19
N ALA A 595 28.14 -11.60 -29.39
CA ALA A 595 27.03 -11.28 -30.29
C ALA A 595 26.15 -12.51 -30.66
N LYS A 596 26.70 -13.73 -30.52
CA LYS A 596 26.00 -15.00 -30.78
C LYS A 596 24.95 -15.30 -29.70
N ALA A 597 25.29 -15.14 -28.41
CA ALA A 597 24.36 -15.37 -27.29
C ALA A 597 23.20 -14.36 -27.33
N THR A 598 23.51 -13.07 -27.50
CA THR A 598 22.48 -12.02 -27.64
C THR A 598 21.55 -12.27 -28.82
N ARG A 599 22.07 -12.74 -29.96
CA ARG A 599 21.25 -13.10 -31.11
C ARG A 599 20.32 -14.27 -30.80
N ARG A 600 20.81 -15.33 -30.17
CA ARG A 600 19.99 -16.50 -29.81
C ARG A 600 18.92 -16.18 -28.78
N LEU A 601 19.23 -15.34 -27.78
CA LEU A 601 18.24 -14.87 -26.81
C LEU A 601 17.10 -14.11 -27.50
N LEU A 602 17.41 -13.24 -28.46
CA LEU A 602 16.39 -12.53 -29.25
C LEU A 602 15.59 -13.48 -30.16
N GLU A 603 16.19 -14.55 -30.67
CA GLU A 603 15.51 -15.57 -31.46
C GLU A 603 14.52 -16.39 -30.60
N VAL A 604 14.89 -16.77 -29.38
CA VAL A 604 14.01 -17.46 -28.42
C VAL A 604 12.82 -16.60 -28.02
N VAL A 605 13.04 -15.31 -27.69
CA VAL A 605 11.95 -14.39 -27.31
C VAL A 605 10.96 -14.21 -28.45
N ARG A 606 11.45 -14.08 -29.69
CA ARG A 606 10.57 -14.00 -30.87
C ARG A 606 9.81 -15.29 -31.15
N LEU A 607 10.40 -16.45 -30.80
CA LEU A 607 9.76 -17.74 -31.00
C LEU A 607 8.53 -17.90 -30.08
N ALA A 608 8.61 -17.43 -28.84
CA ALA A 608 7.50 -17.47 -27.87
C ALA A 608 6.24 -16.73 -28.37
N GLU A 609 6.40 -15.66 -29.15
CA GLU A 609 5.31 -14.84 -29.68
C GLU A 609 4.50 -15.52 -30.81
N GLN A 610 4.87 -16.74 -31.23
CA GLN A 610 4.36 -17.40 -32.45
C GLN A 610 3.60 -18.71 -32.21
N ASP A 611 3.23 -19.04 -30.96
CA ASP A 611 2.63 -20.33 -30.57
C ASP A 611 3.35 -21.56 -31.17
N PRO A 612 4.67 -21.69 -30.94
CA PRO A 612 5.52 -22.67 -31.59
C PRO A 612 5.33 -24.08 -31.03
N ALA A 613 5.53 -25.10 -31.87
CA ALA A 613 5.62 -26.48 -31.42
C ALA A 613 6.94 -26.74 -30.65
N LEU A 614 6.95 -27.79 -29.81
CA LEU A 614 8.09 -28.12 -28.93
C LEU A 614 9.41 -28.31 -29.68
N ASP A 615 9.37 -28.87 -30.89
CA ASP A 615 10.55 -29.10 -31.74
C ASP A 615 11.28 -27.80 -32.12
N ALA A 616 10.57 -26.67 -32.16
CA ALA A 616 11.16 -25.37 -32.41
C ALA A 616 12.03 -24.87 -31.24
N PHE A 617 11.78 -25.35 -30.02
CA PHE A 617 12.58 -25.00 -28.83
C PHE A 617 13.82 -25.89 -28.65
N GLU A 618 13.83 -27.12 -29.19
CA GLU A 618 14.88 -28.11 -28.96
C GLU A 618 16.32 -27.59 -29.25
N PRO A 619 16.56 -26.78 -30.31
CA PRO A 619 17.90 -26.21 -30.57
C PRO A 619 18.41 -25.25 -29.49
N TYR A 620 17.50 -24.61 -28.75
CA TYR A 620 17.83 -23.64 -27.69
C TYR A 620 17.87 -24.30 -26.31
N LEU A 621 17.05 -25.34 -26.10
CA LEU A 621 17.10 -26.19 -24.92
C LEU A 621 18.39 -27.01 -24.84
N ALA A 622 19.03 -27.28 -25.98
CA ALA A 622 20.33 -27.96 -26.06
C ALA A 622 21.53 -27.01 -26.30
N ASP A 623 21.35 -25.69 -26.11
CA ASP A 623 22.42 -24.71 -26.36
C ASP A 623 23.59 -24.89 -25.37
N GLU A 624 24.82 -24.61 -25.80
CA GLU A 624 25.99 -24.63 -24.93
C GLU A 624 25.91 -23.55 -23.84
N ASP A 625 25.24 -22.42 -24.15
CA ASP A 625 25.07 -21.29 -23.24
C ASP A 625 23.88 -21.53 -22.27
N PRO A 626 24.12 -21.60 -20.95
CA PRO A 626 23.06 -21.81 -19.96
C PRO A 626 22.03 -20.67 -19.94
N GLU A 627 22.40 -19.44 -20.31
CA GLU A 627 21.45 -18.32 -20.36
C GLU A 627 20.42 -18.51 -21.48
N VAL A 628 20.85 -19.07 -22.62
CA VAL A 628 19.97 -19.43 -23.74
C VAL A 628 19.06 -20.59 -23.34
N ARG A 629 19.60 -21.66 -22.73
CA ARG A 629 18.79 -22.79 -22.24
C ARG A 629 17.74 -22.35 -21.22
N ARG A 630 18.12 -21.51 -20.26
CA ARG A 630 17.22 -20.94 -19.25
C ARG A 630 16.10 -20.12 -19.89
N THR A 631 16.45 -19.25 -20.82
CA THR A 631 15.47 -18.39 -21.53
C THR A 631 14.53 -19.23 -22.38
N ALA A 632 15.03 -20.32 -22.99
CA ALA A 632 14.22 -21.28 -23.73
C ALA A 632 13.22 -22.01 -22.83
N LEU A 633 13.59 -22.39 -21.61
CA LEU A 633 12.66 -23.00 -20.65
C LEU A 633 11.55 -22.02 -20.22
N VAL A 634 11.88 -20.76 -19.95
CA VAL A 634 10.88 -19.74 -19.60
C VAL A 634 9.90 -19.52 -20.77
N ALA A 635 10.43 -19.35 -21.99
CA ALA A 635 9.62 -19.22 -23.19
C ALA A 635 8.76 -20.47 -23.48
N LEU A 636 9.28 -21.66 -23.17
CA LEU A 636 8.57 -22.93 -23.31
C LEU A 636 7.40 -23.04 -22.32
N VAL A 637 7.56 -22.58 -21.07
CA VAL A 637 6.46 -22.54 -20.08
C VAL A 637 5.37 -21.56 -20.54
N GLU A 638 5.75 -20.41 -21.07
CA GLU A 638 4.82 -19.39 -21.57
C GLU A 638 4.01 -19.89 -22.78
N ALA A 639 4.66 -20.58 -23.73
CA ALA A 639 3.99 -21.15 -24.89
C ALA A 639 3.23 -22.45 -24.59
N ALA A 640 3.69 -23.21 -23.57
CA ALA A 640 3.14 -24.48 -23.10
C ALA A 640 2.74 -25.51 -24.20
N PRO A 641 3.53 -25.77 -25.25
CA PRO A 641 3.18 -26.78 -26.24
C PRO A 641 3.13 -28.20 -25.62
N PRO A 642 2.40 -29.15 -26.23
CA PRO A 642 2.36 -30.53 -25.76
C PRO A 642 3.77 -31.12 -25.58
N GLY A 643 4.02 -31.71 -24.40
CA GLY A 643 5.33 -32.26 -24.03
C GLY A 643 6.20 -31.34 -23.15
N THR A 644 5.77 -30.09 -22.91
CA THR A 644 6.46 -29.13 -22.02
C THR A 644 6.80 -29.70 -20.64
N PRO A 645 5.87 -30.37 -19.91
CA PRO A 645 6.18 -30.94 -18.60
C PRO A 645 7.32 -31.95 -18.61
N ALA A 646 7.39 -32.84 -19.61
CA ALA A 646 8.45 -33.83 -19.74
C ALA A 646 9.82 -33.16 -20.01
N THR A 647 9.83 -32.06 -20.75
CA THR A 647 11.03 -31.27 -21.01
C THR A 647 11.53 -30.55 -19.76
N LEU A 648 10.62 -29.97 -18.97
CA LEU A 648 11.01 -29.34 -17.70
C LEU A 648 11.59 -30.37 -16.71
N VAL A 649 11.02 -31.58 -16.64
CA VAL A 649 11.60 -32.65 -15.80
C VAL A 649 12.99 -33.06 -16.28
N ARG A 650 13.22 -33.19 -17.60
CA ARG A 650 14.57 -33.44 -18.14
C ARG A 650 15.56 -32.33 -17.73
N ALA A 651 15.11 -31.07 -17.75
CA ALA A 651 15.93 -29.92 -17.41
C ALA A 651 16.31 -29.81 -15.91
N LEU A 652 15.65 -30.56 -15.02
CA LEU A 652 16.09 -30.69 -13.62
C LEU A 652 17.48 -31.35 -13.49
N SER A 653 17.94 -32.06 -14.52
CA SER A 653 19.28 -32.66 -14.58
C SER A 653 20.32 -31.77 -15.29
N ASP A 654 19.98 -30.51 -15.60
CA ASP A 654 20.94 -29.59 -16.24
C ASP A 654 22.15 -29.32 -15.33
N GLN A 655 23.33 -29.19 -15.93
CA GLN A 655 24.57 -28.91 -15.19
C GLN A 655 24.55 -27.52 -14.54
N ASP A 656 23.82 -26.57 -15.11
CA ASP A 656 23.72 -25.20 -14.62
C ASP A 656 22.57 -25.02 -13.61
N GLN A 657 22.89 -24.40 -12.48
CA GLN A 657 21.94 -24.19 -11.38
C GLN A 657 20.77 -23.27 -11.75
N LEU A 658 20.99 -22.25 -12.58
CA LEU A 658 19.94 -21.30 -12.98
C LEU A 658 18.97 -21.93 -13.99
N VAL A 659 19.47 -22.85 -14.83
CA VAL A 659 18.62 -23.64 -15.73
C VAL A 659 17.74 -24.60 -14.91
N ARG A 660 18.29 -25.31 -13.92
CA ARG A 660 17.51 -26.14 -12.99
C ARG A 660 16.47 -25.33 -12.23
N ALA A 661 16.82 -24.12 -11.78
CA ALA A 661 15.88 -23.23 -11.09
C ALA A 661 14.72 -22.76 -11.99
N ALA A 662 14.98 -22.48 -13.26
CA ALA A 662 13.92 -22.14 -14.22
C ALA A 662 13.01 -23.34 -14.51
N ALA A 663 13.57 -24.55 -14.61
CA ALA A 663 12.80 -25.78 -14.75
C ALA A 663 11.88 -26.04 -13.55
N VAL A 664 12.40 -25.82 -12.33
CA VAL A 664 11.63 -25.86 -11.08
C VAL A 664 10.47 -24.87 -11.11
N ALA A 665 10.74 -23.60 -11.44
CA ALA A 665 9.71 -22.56 -11.46
C ALA A 665 8.60 -22.89 -12.46
N GLY A 666 8.98 -23.39 -13.65
CA GLY A 666 8.01 -23.85 -14.66
C GLY A 666 7.17 -25.04 -14.21
N LEU A 667 7.75 -26.02 -13.52
CA LEU A 667 6.99 -27.17 -12.99
C LEU A 667 6.03 -26.76 -11.87
N GLN A 668 6.40 -25.78 -11.05
CA GLN A 668 5.52 -25.22 -10.02
C GLN A 668 4.35 -24.45 -10.64
N GLU A 669 4.61 -23.67 -11.70
CA GLU A 669 3.57 -22.95 -12.45
C GLU A 669 2.56 -23.91 -13.11
N LEU A 670 3.03 -25.07 -13.57
CA LEU A 670 2.21 -26.09 -14.22
C LEU A 670 1.66 -27.16 -13.26
N ALA A 671 1.87 -27.04 -11.94
CA ALA A 671 1.64 -28.13 -10.98
C ALA A 671 0.22 -28.72 -11.03
N ASP A 672 -0.80 -27.90 -11.26
CA ASP A 672 -2.21 -28.33 -11.31
C ASP A 672 -2.61 -29.05 -12.62
N VAL A 673 -1.75 -29.01 -13.64
CA VAL A 673 -2.00 -29.57 -14.98
C VAL A 673 -0.92 -30.56 -15.44
N LEU A 674 -0.04 -30.99 -14.52
CA LEU A 674 1.00 -31.96 -14.86
C LEU A 674 0.38 -33.32 -15.25
N PRO A 675 0.75 -33.89 -16.42
CA PRO A 675 0.34 -35.24 -16.78
C PRO A 675 0.99 -36.27 -15.85
N THR A 676 0.36 -37.43 -15.73
CA THR A 676 0.92 -38.54 -14.96
C THR A 676 2.08 -39.21 -15.69
N GLY A 677 3.03 -39.78 -14.94
CA GLY A 677 4.12 -40.60 -15.49
C GLY A 677 5.37 -39.83 -15.93
N LEU A 678 5.59 -38.63 -15.39
CA LEU A 678 6.71 -37.75 -15.74
C LEU A 678 8.08 -38.15 -15.16
N ALA A 679 8.21 -39.34 -14.55
CA ALA A 679 9.44 -39.79 -13.88
C ALA A 679 9.99 -38.79 -12.83
N LEU A 680 9.10 -38.11 -12.10
CA LEU A 680 9.43 -37.10 -11.07
C LEU A 680 10.37 -37.62 -9.97
N HIS A 681 10.37 -38.93 -9.72
CA HIS A 681 11.27 -39.59 -8.77
C HIS A 681 12.76 -39.40 -9.10
N THR A 682 13.11 -39.09 -10.34
CA THR A 682 14.51 -38.83 -10.74
C THR A 682 15.09 -37.59 -10.06
N ALA A 683 14.26 -36.59 -9.75
CA ALA A 683 14.66 -35.37 -9.06
C ALA A 683 15.21 -35.64 -7.65
N LEU A 684 14.82 -36.74 -7.01
CA LEU A 684 15.28 -37.14 -5.68
C LEU A 684 16.76 -37.53 -5.65
N GLY A 685 17.35 -37.89 -6.80
CA GLY A 685 18.77 -38.20 -6.94
C GLY A 685 19.65 -36.98 -7.21
N SER A 686 19.09 -35.76 -7.28
CA SER A 686 19.83 -34.55 -7.59
C SER A 686 20.78 -34.16 -6.45
N THR A 687 21.97 -33.64 -6.81
CA THR A 687 22.88 -33.03 -5.82
C THR A 687 22.35 -31.71 -5.29
N ASP A 688 21.41 -31.08 -5.98
CA ASP A 688 20.78 -29.81 -5.62
C ASP A 688 19.59 -30.04 -4.66
N PRO A 689 19.66 -29.57 -3.40
CA PRO A 689 18.58 -29.79 -2.42
C PRO A 689 17.25 -29.15 -2.85
N THR A 690 17.30 -28.04 -3.58
CA THR A 690 16.09 -27.37 -4.10
C THR A 690 15.35 -28.29 -5.06
N VAL A 691 16.08 -28.95 -5.96
CA VAL A 691 15.50 -29.90 -6.92
C VAL A 691 14.92 -31.12 -6.21
N ARG A 692 15.60 -31.64 -5.18
CA ARG A 692 15.07 -32.76 -4.36
C ARG A 692 13.79 -32.37 -3.63
N ALA A 693 13.76 -31.21 -2.99
CA ALA A 693 12.59 -30.70 -2.25
C ALA A 693 11.37 -30.50 -3.15
N ILE A 694 11.55 -29.86 -4.32
CA ILE A 694 10.47 -29.73 -5.32
C ILE A 694 10.07 -31.08 -5.91
N GLY A 695 11.00 -32.00 -6.13
CA GLY A 695 10.70 -33.37 -6.56
C GLY A 695 9.74 -34.07 -5.59
N LEU A 696 9.98 -33.97 -4.28
CA LEU A 696 9.09 -34.51 -3.26
C LEU A 696 7.73 -33.80 -3.26
N ASP A 697 7.70 -32.48 -3.40
CA ASP A 697 6.45 -31.71 -3.39
C ASP A 697 5.57 -32.04 -4.61
N LEU A 698 6.18 -32.16 -5.80
CA LEU A 698 5.49 -32.57 -7.02
C LEU A 698 4.97 -33.99 -6.93
N LEU A 699 5.78 -34.95 -6.43
CA LEU A 699 5.33 -36.32 -6.18
C LEU A 699 4.12 -36.37 -5.22
N ARG A 700 4.09 -35.50 -4.21
CA ARG A 700 2.98 -35.37 -3.26
C ARG A 700 1.73 -34.77 -3.92
N LEU A 701 1.89 -33.73 -4.73
CA LEU A 701 0.80 -33.02 -5.39
C LEU A 701 0.14 -33.84 -6.50
N THR A 702 0.93 -34.54 -7.32
CA THR A 702 0.42 -35.41 -8.40
C THR A 702 -0.10 -36.76 -7.88
N GLY A 703 0.20 -37.11 -6.63
CA GLY A 703 -0.14 -38.39 -6.04
C GLY A 703 0.71 -39.57 -6.54
N GLU A 704 1.81 -39.31 -7.25
CA GLU A 704 2.75 -40.33 -7.73
C GLU A 704 3.81 -40.74 -6.69
N GLY A 705 3.91 -40.01 -5.58
CA GLY A 705 4.84 -40.30 -4.50
C GLY A 705 4.49 -41.57 -3.72
N THR A 706 5.50 -42.36 -3.37
CA THR A 706 5.38 -43.57 -2.57
C THR A 706 5.95 -43.38 -1.16
N ALA A 707 5.45 -44.15 -0.20
CA ALA A 707 5.98 -44.17 1.17
C ALA A 707 7.50 -44.42 1.21
N ALA A 708 8.01 -45.32 0.37
CA ALA A 708 9.44 -45.62 0.31
C ALA A 708 10.29 -44.40 -0.13
N GLN A 709 9.79 -43.60 -1.08
CA GLN A 709 10.48 -42.39 -1.55
C GLN A 709 10.50 -41.31 -0.47
N PHE A 710 9.37 -41.05 0.20
CA PHE A 710 9.33 -40.05 1.27
C PHE A 710 10.14 -40.49 2.49
N ARG A 711 10.03 -41.75 2.94
CA ARG A 711 10.84 -42.25 4.06
C ARG A 711 12.34 -42.25 3.76
N GLY A 712 12.72 -42.50 2.50
CA GLY A 712 14.12 -42.50 2.05
C GLY A 712 14.81 -41.13 2.25
N CYS A 713 14.04 -40.05 2.25
CA CYS A 713 14.55 -38.69 2.43
C CYS A 713 14.67 -38.27 3.91
N HIS A 714 14.38 -39.13 4.88
CA HIS A 714 14.59 -38.81 6.31
C HIS A 714 16.04 -38.58 6.71
N ALA A 715 16.98 -39.10 5.93
CA ALA A 715 18.42 -38.94 6.16
C ALA A 715 19.05 -37.88 5.24
N ASP A 716 18.25 -37.08 4.54
CA ASP A 716 18.79 -36.02 3.67
C ASP A 716 19.50 -34.94 4.51
N ASP A 717 20.64 -34.44 4.03
CA ASP A 717 21.42 -33.42 4.73
C ASP A 717 20.67 -32.08 4.82
N ASP A 718 19.74 -31.81 3.91
CA ASP A 718 18.99 -30.56 3.82
C ASP A 718 17.63 -30.63 4.53
N VAL A 719 17.37 -29.65 5.41
CA VAL A 719 16.16 -29.59 6.26
C VAL A 719 14.89 -29.44 5.42
N GLU A 720 14.91 -28.67 4.33
CA GLU A 720 13.72 -28.43 3.48
C GLU A 720 13.30 -29.73 2.78
N VAL A 721 14.27 -30.52 2.32
CA VAL A 721 14.00 -31.85 1.74
C VAL A 721 13.32 -32.77 2.76
N ARG A 722 13.82 -32.79 4.01
CA ARG A 722 13.22 -33.59 5.10
C ARG A 722 11.82 -33.10 5.47
N LEU A 723 11.57 -31.79 5.45
CA LEU A 723 10.23 -31.20 5.67
C LEU A 723 9.25 -31.62 4.57
N LYS A 724 9.64 -31.53 3.29
CA LYS A 724 8.80 -31.98 2.16
C LYS A 724 8.52 -33.48 2.22
N ALA A 725 9.47 -34.27 2.70
CA ALA A 725 9.27 -35.69 2.96
C ALA A 725 8.19 -35.95 4.02
N VAL A 726 8.21 -35.21 5.14
CA VAL A 726 7.17 -35.28 6.18
C VAL A 726 5.79 -34.95 5.60
N LEU A 727 5.65 -33.89 4.80
CA LEU A 727 4.37 -33.55 4.16
C LEU A 727 3.87 -34.64 3.20
N GLY A 728 4.79 -35.30 2.49
CA GLY A 728 4.47 -36.45 1.65
C GLY A 728 3.92 -37.65 2.45
N LEU A 729 4.50 -37.93 3.61
CA LEU A 729 4.04 -39.00 4.50
C LEU A 729 2.67 -38.70 5.11
N VAL A 730 2.41 -37.43 5.47
CA VAL A 730 1.07 -37.00 5.91
C VAL A 730 0.04 -37.24 4.82
N ARG A 731 0.38 -36.93 3.57
CA ARG A 731 -0.52 -37.12 2.42
C ARG A 731 -0.86 -38.60 2.18
N LEU A 732 0.09 -39.50 2.46
CA LEU A 732 -0.06 -40.94 2.30
C LEU A 732 -0.61 -41.67 3.54
N ASP A 733 -0.94 -40.93 4.60
CA ASP A 733 -1.38 -41.50 5.88
C ASP A 733 -0.34 -42.46 6.50
N ASP A 734 0.95 -42.16 6.32
CA ASP A 734 2.06 -43.04 6.71
C ASP A 734 2.57 -42.75 8.13
N GLY A 735 1.85 -43.27 9.12
CA GLY A 735 2.20 -43.12 10.54
C GLY A 735 3.57 -43.69 10.90
N ALA A 736 4.02 -44.77 10.26
CA ALA A 736 5.33 -45.37 10.53
C ALA A 736 6.49 -44.47 10.06
N GLY A 737 6.34 -43.80 8.92
CA GLY A 737 7.31 -42.80 8.45
C GLY A 737 7.35 -41.58 9.35
N LEU A 738 6.19 -41.06 9.76
CA LEU A 738 6.11 -39.95 10.71
C LEU A 738 6.73 -40.32 12.07
N ALA A 739 6.52 -41.56 12.54
CA ALA A 739 7.17 -42.08 13.74
C ALA A 739 8.70 -42.11 13.61
N GLN A 740 9.25 -42.35 12.42
CA GLN A 740 10.70 -42.27 12.20
C GLN A 740 11.19 -40.81 12.21
N ALA A 741 10.50 -39.92 11.50
CA ALA A 741 10.84 -38.48 11.41
C ALA A 741 10.70 -37.72 12.73
N ALA A 742 9.90 -38.22 13.68
CA ALA A 742 9.80 -37.64 15.02
C ALA A 742 11.12 -37.69 15.83
N ALA A 743 12.14 -38.41 15.35
CA ALA A 743 13.49 -38.42 15.94
C ALA A 743 14.49 -37.53 15.17
N ASP A 744 14.03 -36.69 14.23
CA ASP A 744 14.91 -35.81 13.43
C ASP A 744 15.71 -34.87 14.34
N PRO A 745 17.00 -34.61 14.07
CA PRO A 745 17.80 -33.66 14.86
C PRO A 745 17.24 -32.23 14.80
N ASP A 746 16.59 -31.85 13.69
CA ASP A 746 16.05 -30.50 13.51
C ASP A 746 14.65 -30.35 14.14
N ARG A 747 14.47 -29.29 14.92
CA ARG A 747 13.19 -29.02 15.62
C ARG A 747 12.04 -28.73 14.66
N GLU A 748 12.30 -28.11 13.51
CA GLU A 748 11.25 -27.72 12.55
C GLU A 748 10.65 -28.96 11.89
N VAL A 749 11.49 -29.96 11.59
CA VAL A 749 11.03 -31.27 11.10
C VAL A 749 10.17 -31.96 12.16
N ARG A 750 10.59 -31.96 13.43
CA ARG A 750 9.79 -32.55 14.52
C ARG A 750 8.46 -31.83 14.76
N VAL A 751 8.42 -30.49 14.63
CA VAL A 751 7.16 -29.71 14.67
C VAL A 751 6.25 -30.07 13.50
N ALA A 752 6.79 -30.17 12.28
CA ALA A 752 6.02 -30.58 11.10
C ALA A 752 5.44 -31.99 11.28
N VAL A 753 6.19 -32.91 11.90
CA VAL A 753 5.71 -34.26 12.25
C VAL A 753 4.56 -34.17 13.26
N ALA A 754 4.70 -33.39 14.34
CA ALA A 754 3.63 -33.20 15.31
C ALA A 754 2.34 -32.69 14.64
N HIS A 755 2.42 -31.70 13.74
CA HIS A 755 1.25 -31.21 12.98
C HIS A 755 0.70 -32.24 12.00
N GLY A 756 1.56 -33.00 11.34
CA GLY A 756 1.16 -34.08 10.45
C GLY A 756 0.36 -35.17 11.14
N LEU A 757 0.76 -35.53 12.37
CA LEU A 757 0.10 -36.53 13.19
C LEU A 757 -1.32 -36.15 13.63
N ARG A 758 -1.69 -34.87 13.60
CA ARG A 758 -3.08 -34.44 13.78
C ARG A 758 -4.00 -35.03 12.70
N THR A 759 -3.48 -35.18 11.48
CA THR A 759 -4.22 -35.72 10.34
C THR A 759 -4.13 -37.24 10.28
N VAL A 760 -2.94 -37.80 10.51
CA VAL A 760 -2.65 -39.25 10.34
C VAL A 760 -3.03 -40.09 11.55
N GLY A 761 -2.96 -39.53 12.76
CA GLY A 761 -3.25 -40.23 14.01
C GLY A 761 -2.17 -41.22 14.43
N ALA A 762 -1.28 -40.81 15.34
CA ALA A 762 -0.37 -41.70 16.06
C ALA A 762 -0.11 -41.14 17.47
N PRO A 763 -1.05 -41.34 18.41
CA PRO A 763 -1.00 -40.71 19.74
C PRO A 763 0.25 -41.09 20.54
N GLU A 764 0.81 -42.29 20.33
CA GLU A 764 2.06 -42.74 20.93
C GLU A 764 3.27 -41.93 20.44
N VAL A 765 3.27 -41.47 19.19
CA VAL A 765 4.32 -40.62 18.63
C VAL A 765 4.18 -39.19 19.15
N LEU A 766 2.94 -38.67 19.24
CA LEU A 766 2.65 -37.39 19.89
C LEU A 766 3.10 -37.39 21.36
N ALA A 767 2.85 -38.46 22.11
CA ALA A 767 3.30 -38.60 23.49
C ALA A 767 4.84 -38.56 23.63
N ARG A 768 5.57 -39.12 22.67
CA ARG A 768 7.04 -39.00 22.63
C ARG A 768 7.50 -37.58 22.33
N LEU A 769 6.84 -36.86 21.43
CA LEU A 769 7.15 -35.46 21.10
C LEU A 769 6.74 -34.49 22.23
N ALA A 770 5.74 -34.84 23.02
CA ALA A 770 5.29 -34.08 24.18
C ALA A 770 6.32 -34.01 25.32
N VAL A 771 7.36 -34.87 25.30
CA VAL A 771 8.49 -34.84 26.24
C VAL A 771 9.82 -34.41 25.57
N ASP A 772 9.76 -33.82 24.38
CA ASP A 772 10.94 -33.33 23.65
C ASP A 772 11.68 -32.23 24.43
N ALA A 773 13.00 -32.15 24.26
CA ALA A 773 13.80 -31.11 24.90
C ALA A 773 13.39 -29.70 24.43
N GLU A 774 12.96 -29.55 23.18
CA GLU A 774 12.57 -28.28 22.57
C GLU A 774 11.11 -27.89 22.90
N PRO A 775 10.86 -26.73 23.53
CA PRO A 775 9.51 -26.32 23.93
C PRO A 775 8.51 -26.20 22.76
N LEU A 776 8.96 -25.80 21.58
CA LEU A 776 8.09 -25.67 20.40
C LEU A 776 7.61 -27.03 19.88
N VAL A 777 8.44 -28.08 20.01
CA VAL A 777 8.06 -29.44 19.65
C VAL A 777 7.02 -29.98 20.63
N ARG A 778 7.23 -29.77 21.94
CA ARG A 778 6.24 -30.13 22.97
C ARG A 778 4.89 -29.42 22.75
N ALA A 779 4.94 -28.12 22.48
CA ALA A 779 3.74 -27.31 22.21
C ALA A 779 2.97 -27.82 20.99
N ALA A 780 3.66 -28.09 19.88
CA ALA A 780 3.06 -28.65 18.68
C ALA A 780 2.46 -30.05 18.92
N ALA A 781 3.12 -30.89 19.72
CA ALA A 781 2.62 -32.21 20.08
C ALA A 781 1.29 -32.14 20.85
N PHE A 782 1.19 -31.26 21.85
CA PHE A 782 -0.05 -31.08 22.59
C PHE A 782 -1.15 -30.44 21.73
N ALA A 783 -0.83 -29.43 20.91
CA ALA A 783 -1.81 -28.76 20.05
C ALA A 783 -2.36 -29.67 18.92
N SER A 784 -1.62 -30.71 18.55
CA SER A 784 -2.03 -31.72 17.56
C SER A 784 -2.81 -32.89 18.14
N ALA A 785 -2.94 -32.97 19.48
CA ALA A 785 -3.77 -33.96 20.13
C ALA A 785 -5.26 -33.74 19.81
N ALA A 786 -6.00 -34.82 19.53
CA ALA A 786 -7.45 -34.78 19.61
C ALA A 786 -7.85 -34.95 21.08
N ALA A 787 -8.72 -34.09 21.61
CA ALA A 787 -9.23 -34.24 22.97
C ALA A 787 -9.97 -35.58 23.10
N GLY A 788 -9.41 -36.52 23.88
CA GLY A 788 -9.92 -37.88 24.08
C GLY A 788 -9.70 -38.35 25.52
N PRO A 789 -10.44 -39.38 25.99
CA PRO A 789 -10.38 -39.80 27.39
C PRO A 789 -9.09 -40.57 27.72
N ASP A 790 -8.42 -40.13 28.79
CA ASP A 790 -7.34 -40.79 29.55
C ASP A 790 -6.31 -41.58 28.71
N ASP A 791 -5.56 -40.84 27.88
CA ASP A 791 -4.36 -41.34 27.24
C ASP A 791 -3.08 -40.74 27.86
N THR A 792 -1.93 -41.36 27.56
CA THR A 792 -0.60 -40.91 28.01
C THR A 792 -0.35 -39.43 27.71
N LEU A 793 -0.93 -38.90 26.63
CA LEU A 793 -0.74 -37.52 26.20
C LEU A 793 -1.50 -36.54 27.11
N THR A 794 -2.69 -36.91 27.56
CA THR A 794 -3.46 -36.15 28.57
C THR A 794 -2.69 -36.07 29.90
N ALA A 795 -2.07 -37.17 30.35
CA ALA A 795 -1.25 -37.17 31.57
C ALA A 795 0.00 -36.27 31.43
N LEU A 796 0.63 -36.25 30.25
CA LEU A 796 1.74 -35.34 29.95
C LEU A 796 1.28 -33.88 29.88
N ALA A 797 0.09 -33.62 29.32
CA ALA A 797 -0.49 -32.28 29.26
C ALA A 797 -0.79 -31.73 30.66
N LEU A 798 -1.30 -32.56 31.57
CA LEU A 798 -1.51 -32.22 32.98
C LEU A 798 -0.20 -31.79 33.68
N GLY A 799 0.91 -32.47 33.41
CA GLY A 799 2.23 -32.07 33.91
C GLY A 799 2.75 -30.77 33.28
N ALA A 800 2.33 -30.46 32.06
CA ALA A 800 2.79 -29.32 31.27
C ALA A 800 2.02 -28.01 31.53
N VAL A 801 0.94 -28.05 32.32
CA VAL A 801 0.16 -26.88 32.77
C VAL A 801 1.04 -25.83 33.46
N ALA A 802 2.13 -26.26 34.11
CA ALA A 802 3.07 -25.38 34.81
C ALA A 802 4.41 -25.18 34.05
N ASP A 803 4.50 -25.54 32.77
CA ASP A 803 5.75 -25.41 32.00
C ASP A 803 6.17 -23.93 31.91
N PRO A 804 7.48 -23.60 32.07
CA PRO A 804 7.96 -22.22 31.95
C PRO A 804 7.66 -21.58 30.59
N ALA A 805 7.62 -22.36 29.51
CA ALA A 805 7.28 -21.90 28.17
C ALA A 805 5.76 -21.80 27.99
N TRP A 806 5.28 -20.59 27.70
CA TRP A 806 3.84 -20.35 27.52
C TRP A 806 3.26 -21.11 26.32
N GLN A 807 4.04 -21.36 25.27
CA GLN A 807 3.61 -22.16 24.11
C GLN A 807 3.26 -23.59 24.54
N VAL A 808 4.02 -24.15 25.48
CA VAL A 808 3.78 -25.50 26.00
C VAL A 808 2.51 -25.51 26.86
N ARG A 809 2.31 -24.49 27.71
CA ARG A 809 1.07 -24.33 28.49
C ARG A 809 -0.17 -24.16 27.60
N ALA A 810 -0.06 -23.39 26.52
CA ALA A 810 -1.13 -23.20 25.54
C ALA A 810 -1.43 -24.49 24.77
N GLY A 811 -0.39 -25.23 24.35
CA GLY A 811 -0.54 -26.56 23.77
C GLY A 811 -1.22 -27.52 24.74
N ALA A 812 -0.77 -27.56 26.00
CA ALA A 812 -1.36 -28.39 27.05
C ALA A 812 -2.84 -28.08 27.25
N ALA A 813 -3.22 -26.79 27.32
CA ALA A 813 -4.61 -26.37 27.39
C ALA A 813 -5.45 -26.93 26.23
N ALA A 814 -4.91 -26.97 25.01
CA ALA A 814 -5.59 -27.51 23.83
C ALA A 814 -5.75 -29.05 23.87
N ALA A 815 -4.84 -29.76 24.54
CA ALA A 815 -4.89 -31.22 24.71
C ALA A 815 -5.81 -31.68 25.87
N LEU A 816 -6.13 -30.78 26.82
CA LEU A 816 -6.93 -31.11 28.00
C LEU A 816 -8.44 -31.06 27.71
N GLY A 817 -9.16 -32.04 28.27
CA GLY A 817 -10.61 -32.14 28.21
C GLY A 817 -11.30 -31.85 29.56
N PRO A 818 -12.60 -32.13 29.68
CA PRO A 818 -13.41 -31.78 30.86
C PRO A 818 -12.97 -32.52 32.14
N ALA A 819 -12.24 -33.64 32.02
CA ALA A 819 -11.67 -34.34 33.17
C ALA A 819 -10.59 -33.52 33.91
N ALA A 820 -9.95 -32.57 33.23
CA ALA A 820 -8.93 -31.67 33.77
C ALA A 820 -9.49 -30.28 34.09
N ALA A 821 -10.69 -30.25 34.69
CA ALA A 821 -11.43 -29.01 34.86
C ALA A 821 -10.71 -27.99 35.76
N ALA A 822 -10.00 -28.46 36.79
CA ALA A 822 -9.24 -27.60 37.70
C ALA A 822 -8.08 -26.92 36.96
N GLU A 823 -7.33 -27.70 36.17
CA GLU A 823 -6.16 -27.26 35.42
C GLU A 823 -6.55 -26.29 34.31
N LEU A 824 -7.61 -26.58 33.54
CA LEU A 824 -8.14 -25.66 32.54
C LEU A 824 -8.56 -24.34 33.18
N THR A 825 -9.20 -24.37 34.35
CA THR A 825 -9.59 -23.16 35.09
C THR A 825 -8.38 -22.33 35.52
N VAL A 826 -7.29 -22.97 35.94
CA VAL A 826 -6.02 -22.29 36.25
C VAL A 826 -5.44 -21.63 34.98
N LEU A 827 -5.37 -22.36 33.86
CA LEU A 827 -4.82 -21.84 32.59
C LEU A 827 -5.66 -20.69 32.02
N ALA A 828 -6.96 -20.65 32.29
CA ALA A 828 -7.83 -19.53 31.92
C ALA A 828 -7.46 -18.22 32.66
N THR A 829 -6.62 -18.28 33.68
CA THR A 829 -6.10 -17.12 34.42
C THR A 829 -4.58 -16.90 34.24
N ASP A 830 -3.96 -17.59 33.28
CA ASP A 830 -2.51 -17.50 33.02
C ASP A 830 -2.06 -16.07 32.68
N VAL A 831 -0.81 -15.72 33.01
CA VAL A 831 -0.24 -14.40 32.69
C VAL A 831 -0.16 -14.12 31.18
N ASN A 832 -0.04 -15.18 30.36
CA ASN A 832 0.03 -15.08 28.91
C ASN A 832 -1.36 -15.26 28.27
N ALA A 833 -1.74 -14.32 27.42
CA ALA A 833 -3.07 -14.30 26.81
C ALA A 833 -3.35 -15.52 25.90
N ASP A 834 -2.37 -16.05 25.19
CA ASP A 834 -2.58 -17.19 24.28
C ASP A 834 -2.84 -18.49 25.05
N VAL A 835 -2.28 -18.62 26.26
CA VAL A 835 -2.62 -19.72 27.19
C VAL A 835 -4.07 -19.60 27.65
N ARG A 836 -4.51 -18.39 28.05
CA ARG A 836 -5.90 -18.13 28.43
C ARG A 836 -6.86 -18.41 27.28
N LYS A 837 -6.52 -18.01 26.05
CA LYS A 837 -7.31 -18.31 24.83
C LYS A 837 -7.46 -19.81 24.61
N ALA A 838 -6.35 -20.56 24.68
CA ALA A 838 -6.38 -22.00 24.51
C ALA A 838 -7.25 -22.69 25.57
N ALA A 839 -7.15 -22.27 26.83
CA ALA A 839 -7.98 -22.78 27.93
C ALA A 839 -9.48 -22.50 27.71
N VAL A 840 -9.84 -21.26 27.36
CA VAL A 840 -11.24 -20.88 27.09
C VAL A 840 -11.80 -21.65 25.89
N ARG A 841 -11.00 -21.89 24.84
CA ARG A 841 -11.40 -22.72 23.70
C ARG A 841 -11.61 -24.18 24.07
N ALA A 842 -10.77 -24.75 24.93
CA ALA A 842 -10.92 -26.12 25.43
C ALA A 842 -12.14 -26.29 26.35
N MET A 843 -12.51 -25.24 27.09
CA MET A 843 -13.73 -25.22 27.90
C MET A 843 -15.02 -25.10 27.08
N ALA A 844 -14.97 -24.48 25.90
CA ALA A 844 -16.16 -24.11 25.13
C ALA A 844 -17.10 -25.30 24.78
N PRO A 845 -16.60 -26.49 24.36
CA PRO A 845 -17.45 -27.66 24.13
C PRO A 845 -18.16 -28.17 25.40
N HIS A 846 -17.70 -27.77 26.58
CA HIS A 846 -18.18 -28.21 27.89
C HIS A 846 -18.69 -27.03 28.74
N ARG A 847 -19.31 -26.04 28.09
CA ARG A 847 -19.73 -24.77 28.72
C ARG A 847 -20.49 -24.92 30.05
N ASP A 848 -21.29 -25.97 30.19
CA ASP A 848 -22.12 -26.17 31.40
C ASP A 848 -21.25 -26.50 32.62
N LEU A 849 -20.10 -27.15 32.40
CA LEU A 849 -19.11 -27.46 33.43
C LEU A 849 -18.24 -26.23 33.78
N PHE A 850 -17.96 -25.39 32.78
CA PHE A 850 -17.02 -24.27 32.88
C PHE A 850 -17.69 -22.89 32.95
N ALA A 851 -19.01 -22.82 33.15
CA ALA A 851 -19.76 -21.57 33.11
C ALA A 851 -19.17 -20.45 34.00
N PRO A 852 -18.68 -20.71 35.23
CA PRO A 852 -18.03 -19.68 36.04
C PRO A 852 -16.72 -19.17 35.43
N ALA A 853 -15.82 -20.07 35.03
CA ALA A 853 -14.53 -19.70 34.43
C ALA A 853 -14.69 -18.96 33.10
N LEU A 854 -15.66 -19.39 32.29
CA LEU A 854 -16.03 -18.70 31.05
C LEU A 854 -16.66 -17.33 31.34
N ALA A 855 -17.41 -17.17 32.42
CA ALA A 855 -17.99 -15.88 32.80
C ALA A 855 -16.91 -14.90 33.29
N ASP A 856 -15.94 -15.38 34.07
CA ASP A 856 -14.80 -14.58 34.51
C ASP A 856 -13.94 -14.12 33.31
N ALA A 857 -13.76 -14.99 32.32
CA ALA A 857 -13.05 -14.67 31.08
C ALA A 857 -13.73 -13.57 30.23
N LEU A 858 -15.00 -13.21 30.50
CA LEU A 858 -15.65 -12.04 29.88
C LEU A 858 -15.05 -10.71 30.33
N ALA A 859 -14.39 -10.68 31.50
CA ALA A 859 -13.73 -9.51 32.05
C ALA A 859 -12.21 -9.48 31.79
N ASP A 860 -11.70 -10.43 30.99
CA ASP A 860 -10.26 -10.53 30.70
C ASP A 860 -9.70 -9.27 30.01
N GLY A 861 -8.44 -8.93 30.27
CA GLY A 861 -7.76 -7.79 29.63
C GLY A 861 -7.54 -7.96 28.11
N ASP A 862 -7.44 -9.20 27.64
CA ASP A 862 -7.26 -9.55 26.23
C ASP A 862 -8.59 -9.75 25.49
N ALA A 863 -8.72 -9.16 24.30
CA ALA A 863 -9.99 -9.10 23.58
C ALA A 863 -10.46 -10.45 23.02
N ASP A 864 -9.54 -11.36 22.66
CA ASP A 864 -9.93 -12.66 22.09
C ASP A 864 -10.36 -13.62 23.19
N VAL A 865 -9.74 -13.54 24.38
CA VAL A 865 -10.19 -14.30 25.56
C VAL A 865 -11.66 -13.96 25.85
N ARG A 866 -12.00 -12.66 25.85
CA ARG A 866 -13.40 -12.19 25.96
C ARG A 866 -14.28 -12.66 24.80
N ALA A 867 -13.75 -12.73 23.58
CA ALA A 867 -14.52 -13.17 22.41
C ALA A 867 -14.85 -14.67 22.46
N TYR A 868 -13.87 -15.52 22.76
CA TYR A 868 -14.06 -16.96 22.91
C TYR A 868 -14.99 -17.28 24.09
N ALA A 869 -14.87 -16.55 25.20
CA ALA A 869 -15.75 -16.68 26.36
C ALA A 869 -17.22 -16.34 26.02
N ARG A 870 -17.46 -15.24 25.29
CA ARG A 870 -18.79 -14.87 24.79
C ARG A 870 -19.38 -15.91 23.84
N HIS A 871 -18.54 -16.46 22.96
CA HIS A 871 -18.96 -17.51 22.05
C HIS A 871 -19.36 -18.79 22.81
N ALA A 872 -18.57 -19.19 23.81
CA ALA A 872 -18.81 -20.38 24.63
C ALA A 872 -20.09 -20.28 25.48
N LEU A 873 -20.40 -19.09 26.02
CA LEU A 873 -21.57 -18.85 26.88
C LEU A 873 -22.89 -18.61 26.13
N GLY A 874 -22.92 -18.74 24.80
CA GLY A 874 -24.16 -18.72 24.03
C GLY A 874 -24.64 -17.33 23.61
N GLY A 875 -23.75 -16.46 23.14
CA GLY A 875 -24.16 -15.42 22.20
C GLY A 875 -24.79 -16.06 20.96
N THR A 876 -26.12 -16.15 20.93
CA THR A 876 -26.88 -16.72 19.83
C THR A 876 -26.61 -15.95 18.54
N SER A 877 -26.01 -16.62 17.55
CA SER A 877 -26.20 -16.25 16.15
C SER A 877 -27.67 -16.48 15.80
N HIS A 878 -28.28 -15.57 15.05
CA HIS A 878 -29.68 -15.66 14.63
C HIS A 878 -29.90 -16.69 13.50
N ALA A 879 -29.12 -17.78 13.47
CA ALA A 879 -29.24 -18.82 12.45
C ALA A 879 -30.37 -19.84 12.71
N ASP A 880 -31.00 -19.83 13.90
CA ASP A 880 -32.02 -20.82 14.28
C ASP A 880 -33.42 -20.27 14.61
N ALA A 881 -33.76 -19.05 14.20
CA ALA A 881 -35.13 -18.56 14.30
C ALA A 881 -36.01 -19.18 13.20
N ARG A 882 -36.90 -20.12 13.58
CA ARG A 882 -37.99 -20.56 12.70
C ARG A 882 -38.93 -19.38 12.40
N PRO A 883 -39.43 -19.24 11.16
CA PRO A 883 -40.34 -18.16 10.81
C PRO A 883 -41.72 -18.44 11.42
N GLY A 884 -42.12 -17.68 12.45
CA GLY A 884 -43.40 -17.92 13.12
C GLY A 884 -43.95 -16.78 13.96
N ASP A 885 -43.14 -16.12 14.78
CA ASP A 885 -43.71 -15.20 15.79
C ASP A 885 -43.48 -13.73 15.43
N ARG A 886 -44.37 -13.23 14.58
CA ARG A 886 -44.75 -11.81 14.54
C ARG A 886 -46.24 -11.70 14.80
N VAL A 887 -46.68 -11.25 15.97
CA VAL A 887 -47.95 -10.49 16.13
C VAL A 887 -47.92 -9.61 17.40
N ALA A 888 -48.33 -8.34 17.19
CA ALA A 888 -48.95 -7.34 18.08
C ALA A 888 -48.11 -6.58 19.14
N ALA A 889 -47.62 -5.39 18.74
CA ALA A 889 -48.14 -4.03 19.06
C ALA A 889 -48.82 -3.78 20.43
N PRO A 890 -48.78 -2.55 21.01
CA PRO A 890 -48.80 -1.23 20.35
C PRO A 890 -47.44 -0.57 20.11
#